data_AF-A0A3M2T4Y4-F1
#
_entry.id   AF-A0A3M2T4Y4-F1
#
_cell.length_a   1.000
_cell.length_b   1.000
_cell.length_c   1.000
_cell.angle_alpha   90.00
_cell.angle_beta   90.00
_cell.angle_gamma   90.00
#
_symmetry.space_group_name_H-M   'P 1'
#
loop_
_entity.id
_entity.type
_entity.pdbx_description
1 polymer ?
#
loop_
_entity_poly.entity_id
_entity_poly.type
_entity_poly.pdbx_seq_one_letter_code
_entity_poly.pdbx_strand_id
1 'polypeptide(L)'
;MSELQELVEFLHHGNTQIRQIACENLVGFSTAQPDLFKRHQLLPVRDLKLLIRDYTAIAKNALTMLINLSIDEEVLNNLAQDDVFLETLLNKMMNPKEPSADDASMLLANLIKSDELKRLLTLKRKAPESVSNSSNAIDQLMDCFVKGADGSLNKNANYNYLSYVFADISKSEEGRKYLTSRQEYDDVVPVTKLTVFTEHNSTIRRKGVASTLKNVAFDIPAHPMLFDEDEANILPYILLPIMGPEEFGEEESMGMLPDLQLLPPDKKRDSDNTIIVSHLETLLLLTTTRDGRDRMRAIKVYPIIRECHLHVDDDEVREACDRLVQVLLRGEEGEETADGGRIGEGSRGRMMTSNDGDYDRQIRDYVAHLKQALSREASNISAADDSLLDPLLSVLLVRNAILRLDPSGATFTSTHLLLTKLCLHSKAYSHALPVLGKYICHFPPGADQAYLKYDKPRLCAQHESSATFITGASGLSSKLSHKDYQLYFLYGGMIYMAVKEWGKALHFLSIVISSPVINSVSMIMVEAYKKWILASLLKNGELSTPGMITSHVMRVCQSLAKPYIALANAFKSGNLQRLNSEVEVAKPVWDMDNNAGLVSQVVGAFHKHTLFGLGRSFAALTMADVAASISPHMGTAGDTESFVTSLIMSGSLNATLSHLRDHCDSTMLHFSATAPQSSILQDTHVQTQLAQGVRLLKILAGGIKESNHALELNDEHIDHLKRNQRRADTFKGRASIGDMPGGIGMDEDIMGDIH
;
A
#
# COMPACT_ATOMS: atom_id res chain seq x y z
N MET A 1 10.63 -40.48 3.62
CA MET A 1 11.40 -39.22 3.54
C MET A 1 11.52 -38.84 2.08
N SER A 2 11.37 -37.57 1.71
CA SER A 2 11.77 -37.13 0.37
C SER A 2 13.30 -37.02 0.30
N GLU A 3 13.90 -37.22 -0.86
CA GLU A 3 15.37 -37.20 -1.06
C GLU A 3 16.01 -35.89 -0.54
N LEU A 4 15.28 -34.76 -0.64
CA LEU A 4 15.71 -33.47 -0.09
C LEU A 4 15.76 -33.42 1.46
N GLN A 5 14.96 -34.23 2.15
CA GLN A 5 14.98 -34.26 3.62
C GLN A 5 16.28 -34.91 4.13
N GLU A 6 16.70 -35.99 3.47
CA GLU A 6 17.94 -36.70 3.77
C GLU A 6 19.16 -35.83 3.46
N LEU A 7 19.10 -35.06 2.37
CA LEU A 7 20.17 -34.14 1.98
C LEU A 7 20.46 -33.07 3.05
N VAL A 8 19.43 -32.59 3.76
CA VAL A 8 19.57 -31.60 4.83
C VAL A 8 20.25 -32.18 6.07
N GLU A 9 20.03 -33.46 6.37
CA GLU A 9 20.71 -34.13 7.48
C GLU A 9 22.23 -34.21 7.26
N PHE A 10 22.69 -34.13 6.02
CA PHE A 10 24.11 -34.11 5.71
C PHE A 10 24.81 -32.77 6.05
N LEU A 11 24.09 -31.71 6.43
CA LEU A 11 24.69 -30.45 6.85
C LEU A 11 25.55 -30.58 8.12
N HIS A 12 25.17 -31.44 9.07
CA HIS A 12 25.95 -31.69 10.29
C HIS A 12 26.81 -32.96 10.21
N HIS A 13 27.01 -33.53 9.02
CA HIS A 13 27.80 -34.74 8.86
C HIS A 13 29.28 -34.51 9.20
N GLY A 14 29.97 -35.46 9.86
CA GLY A 14 31.37 -35.29 10.27
C GLY A 14 32.38 -35.14 9.11
N ASN A 15 32.07 -35.72 7.95
CA ASN A 15 32.90 -35.62 6.74
C ASN A 15 32.65 -34.32 5.96
N THR A 16 33.71 -33.52 5.82
CA THR A 16 33.75 -32.25 5.09
C THR A 16 33.31 -32.33 3.63
N GLN A 17 33.66 -33.41 2.90
CA GLN A 17 33.24 -33.58 1.49
C GLN A 17 31.73 -33.79 1.37
N ILE A 18 31.13 -34.49 2.33
CA ILE A 18 29.68 -34.72 2.35
C ILE A 18 28.94 -33.42 2.64
N ARG A 19 29.42 -32.62 3.61
CA ARG A 19 28.86 -31.29 3.88
C ARG A 19 28.96 -30.35 2.68
N GLN A 20 30.06 -30.43 1.93
CA GLN A 20 30.25 -29.65 0.70
C GLN A 20 29.17 -29.93 -0.32
N ILE A 21 29.02 -31.21 -0.68
CA ILE A 21 28.04 -31.66 -1.68
C ILE A 21 26.63 -31.30 -1.20
N ALA A 22 26.34 -31.49 0.09
CA ALA A 22 25.06 -31.10 0.67
C ALA A 22 24.81 -29.59 0.49
N CYS A 23 25.75 -28.73 0.88
CA CYS A 23 25.62 -27.28 0.72
C CYS A 23 25.45 -26.87 -0.75
N GLU A 24 26.26 -27.40 -1.66
CA GLU A 24 26.19 -27.07 -3.09
C GLU A 24 24.82 -27.39 -3.70
N ASN A 25 24.23 -28.53 -3.33
CA ASN A 25 22.91 -28.92 -3.83
C ASN A 25 21.77 -28.17 -3.11
N LEU A 26 21.93 -27.78 -1.84
CA LEU A 26 20.89 -27.12 -1.05
C LEU A 26 20.75 -25.62 -1.30
N VAL A 27 21.79 -24.94 -1.82
CA VAL A 27 21.76 -23.47 -2.05
C VAL A 27 20.55 -23.05 -2.89
N GLY A 28 20.25 -23.74 -3.99
CA GLY A 28 19.10 -23.41 -4.84
C GLY A 28 17.74 -23.58 -4.14
N PHE A 29 17.66 -24.48 -3.16
CA PHE A 29 16.43 -24.72 -2.40
C PHE A 29 16.20 -23.73 -1.26
N SER A 30 17.21 -22.96 -0.86
CA SER A 30 17.03 -21.90 0.14
C SER A 30 16.07 -20.78 -0.32
N THR A 31 15.88 -20.63 -1.63
CA THR A 31 14.85 -19.73 -2.21
C THR A 31 13.61 -20.49 -2.66
N ALA A 32 13.76 -21.66 -3.29
CA ALA A 32 12.64 -22.41 -3.85
C ALA A 32 11.77 -23.13 -2.79
N GLN A 33 12.37 -23.59 -1.68
CA GLN A 33 11.71 -24.36 -0.62
C GLN A 33 12.27 -24.01 0.78
N PRO A 34 12.09 -22.77 1.26
CA PRO A 34 12.66 -22.31 2.54
C PRO A 34 12.18 -23.11 3.76
N ASP A 35 10.95 -23.66 3.73
CA ASP A 35 10.39 -24.48 4.81
C ASP A 35 11.22 -25.73 5.12
N LEU A 36 12.01 -26.21 4.15
CA LEU A 36 12.93 -27.33 4.34
C LEU A 36 13.94 -27.06 5.46
N PHE A 37 14.36 -25.80 5.62
CA PHE A 37 15.38 -25.39 6.59
C PHE A 37 14.81 -25.08 7.98
N LYS A 38 13.48 -25.03 8.13
CA LYS A 38 12.83 -24.76 9.43
C LYS A 38 12.61 -26.00 10.29
N ARG A 39 12.95 -27.17 9.77
CA ARG A 39 12.64 -28.44 10.41
C ARG A 39 13.42 -28.67 11.70
N HIS A 40 12.87 -29.55 12.53
CA HIS A 40 13.45 -29.94 13.81
C HIS A 40 13.85 -28.71 14.66
N GLN A 41 12.97 -27.71 14.71
CA GLN A 41 13.19 -26.45 15.43
C GLN A 41 14.42 -25.68 14.89
N LEU A 42 14.43 -25.46 13.58
CA LEU A 42 15.50 -24.77 12.85
C LEU A 42 16.88 -25.46 12.96
N LEU A 43 16.94 -26.79 13.11
CA LEU A 43 18.21 -27.52 13.15
C LEU A 43 19.09 -27.22 11.92
N PRO A 44 18.56 -27.21 10.67
CA PRO A 44 19.36 -26.88 9.49
C PRO A 44 19.96 -25.46 9.56
N VAL A 45 19.21 -24.48 10.07
CA VAL A 45 19.71 -23.12 10.28
C VAL A 45 20.83 -23.11 11.32
N ARG A 46 20.70 -23.88 12.40
CA ARG A 46 21.76 -24.03 13.42
C ARG A 46 23.02 -24.67 12.84
N ASP A 47 22.86 -25.66 11.98
CA ASP A 47 23.99 -26.28 11.26
C ASP A 47 24.66 -25.26 10.34
N LEU A 48 23.88 -24.50 9.57
CA LEU A 48 24.40 -23.43 8.70
C LEU A 48 25.20 -22.38 9.50
N LYS A 49 24.78 -22.00 10.71
CA LYS A 49 25.53 -21.11 11.61
C LYS A 49 26.92 -21.64 11.97
N LEU A 50 27.09 -22.97 12.05
CA LEU A 50 28.39 -23.58 12.30
C LEU A 50 29.21 -23.66 11.00
N LEU A 51 28.56 -23.96 9.88
CA LEU A 51 29.21 -24.16 8.59
C LEU A 51 29.85 -22.89 8.01
N ILE A 52 29.43 -21.70 8.43
CA ILE A 52 30.16 -20.48 8.05
C ILE A 52 31.62 -20.49 8.54
N ARG A 53 31.95 -21.27 9.59
CA ARG A 53 33.32 -21.39 10.15
C ARG A 53 34.14 -22.48 9.46
N ASP A 54 33.53 -23.22 8.54
CA ASP A 54 34.20 -24.26 7.75
C ASP A 54 35.08 -23.63 6.66
N TYR A 55 35.69 -24.46 5.81
CA TYR A 55 36.50 -23.95 4.71
C TYR A 55 35.67 -23.17 3.67
N THR A 56 36.35 -22.34 2.88
CA THR A 56 35.76 -21.23 2.10
C THR A 56 34.56 -21.60 1.22
N ALA A 57 34.56 -22.76 0.55
CA ALA A 57 33.46 -23.12 -0.36
C ALA A 57 32.16 -23.43 0.40
N ILE A 58 32.25 -24.17 1.52
CA ILE A 58 31.10 -24.43 2.40
C ILE A 58 30.63 -23.12 3.02
N ALA A 59 31.55 -22.33 3.57
CA ALA A 59 31.19 -21.09 4.25
C ALA A 59 30.42 -20.13 3.33
N LYS A 60 30.84 -20.01 2.06
CA LYS A 60 30.15 -19.19 1.05
C LYS A 60 28.72 -19.68 0.76
N ASN A 61 28.55 -20.99 0.55
CA ASN A 61 27.24 -21.58 0.32
C ASN A 61 26.33 -21.44 1.55
N ALA A 62 26.88 -21.65 2.75
CA ALA A 62 26.17 -21.47 4.01
C ALA A 62 25.71 -20.02 4.21
N LEU A 63 26.58 -19.04 3.98
CA LEU A 63 26.22 -17.62 4.03
C LEU A 63 25.13 -17.29 3.00
N THR A 64 25.24 -17.79 1.77
CA THR A 64 24.22 -17.59 0.73
C THR A 64 22.85 -18.11 1.16
N MET A 65 22.81 -19.33 1.72
CA MET A 65 21.57 -19.90 2.25
C MET A 65 21.01 -19.07 3.41
N LEU A 66 21.86 -18.64 4.36
CA LEU A 66 21.43 -17.80 5.47
C LEU A 66 20.89 -16.44 5.02
N ILE A 67 21.51 -15.82 4.00
CA ILE A 67 21.01 -14.56 3.41
C ILE A 67 19.58 -14.77 2.88
N ASN A 68 19.36 -15.82 2.09
CA ASN A 68 18.05 -16.11 1.51
C ASN A 68 17.00 -16.44 2.59
N LEU A 69 17.39 -17.21 3.61
CA LEU A 69 16.49 -17.64 4.69
C LEU A 69 16.20 -16.52 5.70
N SER A 70 17.10 -15.56 5.88
CA SER A 70 16.95 -14.43 6.82
C SER A 70 15.86 -13.43 6.45
N ILE A 71 15.19 -13.61 5.31
CA ILE A 71 13.97 -12.87 4.94
C ILE A 71 12.78 -13.29 5.82
N ASP A 72 12.82 -14.53 6.33
CA ASP A 72 11.81 -15.05 7.24
C ASP A 72 12.04 -14.60 8.69
N GLU A 73 10.98 -14.15 9.35
CA GLU A 73 11.04 -13.56 10.70
C GLU A 73 11.51 -14.55 11.78
N GLU A 74 11.12 -15.83 11.70
CA GLU A 74 11.52 -16.85 12.66
C GLU A 74 13.03 -17.13 12.56
N VAL A 75 13.54 -17.24 11.33
CA VAL A 75 14.97 -17.43 11.06
C VAL A 75 15.76 -16.19 11.46
N LEU A 76 15.28 -15.00 11.07
CA LEU A 76 15.89 -13.71 11.41
C LEU A 76 16.13 -13.59 12.91
N ASN A 77 15.09 -13.79 13.72
CA ASN A 77 15.17 -13.69 15.18
C ASN A 77 16.12 -14.75 15.76
N ASN A 78 16.12 -15.98 15.22
CA ASN A 78 17.05 -17.03 15.65
C ASN A 78 18.53 -16.67 15.42
N LEU A 79 18.83 -16.03 14.28
CA LEU A 79 20.17 -15.60 13.94
C LEU A 79 20.59 -14.36 14.75
N ALA A 80 19.68 -13.40 14.92
CA ALA A 80 19.92 -12.14 15.59
C ALA A 80 20.15 -12.29 17.11
N GLN A 81 19.53 -13.28 17.75
CA GLN A 81 19.68 -13.53 19.19
C GLN A 81 20.96 -14.29 19.56
N ASP A 82 21.69 -14.85 18.59
CA ASP A 82 22.88 -15.67 18.83
C ASP A 82 24.16 -14.81 18.83
N ASP A 83 24.64 -14.45 20.03
CA ASP A 83 25.85 -13.64 20.21
C ASP A 83 27.12 -14.30 19.66
N VAL A 84 27.22 -15.63 19.71
CA VAL A 84 28.39 -16.36 19.20
C VAL A 84 28.42 -16.31 17.68
N PHE A 85 27.25 -16.45 17.06
CA PHE A 85 27.10 -16.29 15.62
C PHE A 85 27.39 -14.86 15.16
N LEU A 86 26.85 -13.85 15.86
CA LEU A 86 27.12 -12.45 15.56
C LEU A 86 28.62 -12.12 15.66
N GLU A 87 29.29 -12.58 16.73
CA GLU A 87 30.73 -12.41 16.89
C GLU A 87 31.53 -13.12 15.79
N THR A 88 31.06 -14.27 15.32
CA THR A 88 31.66 -14.98 14.17
C THR A 88 31.53 -14.16 12.88
N LEU A 89 30.35 -13.58 12.64
CA LEU A 89 30.08 -12.73 11.47
C LEU A 89 30.94 -11.47 11.48
N LEU A 90 31.00 -10.79 12.62
CA LEU A 90 31.85 -9.61 12.82
C LEU A 90 33.33 -9.95 12.59
N ASN A 91 33.84 -11.05 13.15
CA ASN A 91 35.23 -11.47 12.93
C ASN A 91 35.56 -11.74 11.45
N LYS A 92 34.62 -12.31 10.68
CA LYS A 92 34.77 -12.49 9.24
C LYS A 92 34.87 -11.16 8.50
N MET A 93 34.00 -10.20 8.81
CA MET A 93 34.04 -8.88 8.16
C MET A 93 35.31 -8.11 8.50
N MET A 94 35.79 -8.21 9.75
CA MET A 94 37.02 -7.55 10.21
C MET A 94 38.32 -8.24 9.78
N ASN A 95 38.26 -9.34 9.04
CA ASN A 95 39.43 -10.03 8.53
C ASN A 95 39.73 -9.59 7.09
N PRO A 96 40.83 -8.85 6.84
CA PRO A 96 41.19 -8.36 5.49
C PRO A 96 41.45 -9.45 4.45
N LYS A 97 41.60 -10.71 4.88
CA LYS A 97 41.84 -11.88 4.02
C LYS A 97 40.59 -12.74 3.82
N GLU A 98 39.47 -12.40 4.43
CA GLU A 98 38.24 -13.20 4.34
C GLU A 98 37.59 -13.05 2.96
N PRO A 99 37.47 -14.13 2.17
CA PRO A 99 36.88 -14.04 0.83
C PRO A 99 35.36 -13.76 0.83
N SER A 100 34.66 -14.15 1.91
CA SER A 100 33.20 -14.01 2.04
C SER A 100 32.80 -12.86 2.98
N ALA A 101 33.63 -11.81 3.08
CA ALA A 101 33.32 -10.64 3.91
C ALA A 101 32.11 -9.86 3.37
N ASP A 102 31.94 -9.77 2.04
CA ASP A 102 30.76 -9.17 1.44
C ASP A 102 29.49 -10.00 1.72
N ASP A 103 29.56 -11.33 1.65
CA ASP A 103 28.45 -12.22 2.03
C ASP A 103 28.05 -12.03 3.50
N ALA A 104 29.03 -11.88 4.39
CA ALA A 104 28.77 -11.56 5.79
C ALA A 104 28.09 -10.19 5.97
N SER A 105 28.50 -9.18 5.19
CA SER A 105 27.87 -7.85 5.21
C SER A 105 26.43 -7.87 4.67
N MET A 106 26.16 -8.67 3.64
CA MET A 106 24.81 -8.89 3.11
C MET A 106 23.90 -9.53 4.15
N LEU A 107 24.41 -10.55 4.85
CA LEU A 107 23.64 -11.18 5.91
C LEU A 107 23.37 -10.19 7.05
N LEU A 108 24.38 -9.43 7.49
CA LEU A 108 24.19 -8.43 8.54
C LEU A 108 23.13 -7.38 8.17
N ALA A 109 23.09 -6.95 6.92
CA ALA A 109 22.07 -6.02 6.41
C ALA A 109 20.64 -6.59 6.45
N ASN A 110 20.47 -7.92 6.48
CA ASN A 110 19.18 -8.52 6.80
C ASN A 110 18.97 -8.62 8.31
N LEU A 111 19.99 -9.04 9.08
CA LEU A 111 19.88 -9.22 10.53
C LEU A 111 19.55 -7.93 11.29
N ILE A 112 20.05 -6.79 10.83
CA ILE A 112 19.83 -5.49 11.47
C ILE A 112 18.36 -5.05 11.52
N LYS A 113 17.49 -5.68 10.70
CA LYS A 113 16.04 -5.45 10.71
C LYS A 113 15.36 -6.00 11.98
N SER A 114 16.03 -6.91 12.68
CA SER A 114 15.62 -7.42 14.01
C SER A 114 15.88 -6.37 15.08
N ASP A 115 14.91 -6.10 15.95
CA ASP A 115 15.07 -5.15 17.05
C ASP A 115 16.22 -5.54 18.01
N GLU A 116 16.50 -6.84 18.14
CA GLU A 116 17.59 -7.39 18.94
C GLU A 116 18.97 -6.95 18.48
N LEU A 117 19.15 -6.57 17.22
CA LEU A 117 20.42 -6.13 16.67
C LEU A 117 20.69 -4.63 16.87
N LYS A 118 19.74 -3.87 17.43
CA LYS A 118 19.99 -2.50 17.92
C LYS A 118 21.11 -2.47 18.97
N ARG A 119 21.37 -3.60 19.66
CA ARG A 119 22.49 -3.75 20.61
C ARG A 119 23.87 -3.51 19.98
N LEU A 120 23.99 -3.55 18.65
CA LEU A 120 25.25 -3.22 17.95
C LEU A 120 25.74 -1.79 18.22
N LEU A 121 24.84 -0.86 18.54
CA LEU A 121 25.18 0.52 18.89
C LEU A 121 26.01 0.63 20.18
N THR A 122 25.87 -0.34 21.10
CA THR A 122 26.53 -0.33 22.41
C THR A 122 27.47 -1.53 22.63
N LEU A 123 27.47 -2.50 21.71
CA LEU A 123 28.29 -3.70 21.79
C LEU A 123 29.78 -3.36 21.75
N LYS A 124 30.50 -3.74 22.82
CA LYS A 124 31.96 -3.65 22.90
C LYS A 124 32.61 -4.99 22.60
N ARG A 125 33.68 -4.95 21.82
CA ARG A 125 34.49 -6.11 21.43
C ARG A 125 35.95 -5.74 21.24
N LYS A 126 36.81 -6.76 21.07
CA LYS A 126 38.24 -6.54 20.83
C LYS A 126 38.44 -5.72 19.55
N ALA A 127 39.26 -4.67 19.63
CA ALA A 127 39.60 -3.85 18.48
C ALA A 127 40.42 -4.68 17.46
N PRO A 128 39.97 -4.78 16.20
CA PRO A 128 40.75 -5.39 15.13
C PRO A 128 41.81 -4.40 14.65
N GLU A 129 43.03 -4.46 15.19
CA GLU A 129 44.12 -3.48 14.92
C GLU A 129 44.40 -3.23 13.43
N SER A 130 44.13 -4.20 12.54
CA SER A 130 44.31 -4.03 11.09
C SER A 130 43.18 -3.26 10.39
N VAL A 131 42.07 -2.98 11.08
CA VAL A 131 40.85 -2.38 10.51
C VAL A 131 40.42 -1.15 11.29
N SER A 132 40.33 -1.25 12.62
CA SER A 132 39.79 -0.21 13.49
C SER A 132 40.45 -0.20 14.87
N ASN A 133 40.59 0.99 15.42
CA ASN A 133 41.09 1.22 16.77
C ASN A 133 39.96 1.31 17.82
N SER A 134 38.69 1.28 17.39
CA SER A 134 37.56 1.35 18.31
C SER A 134 37.23 -0.01 18.93
N SER A 135 36.80 0.03 20.19
CA SER A 135 36.23 -1.13 20.87
C SER A 135 34.73 -1.32 20.58
N ASN A 136 34.03 -0.32 20.02
CA ASN A 136 32.61 -0.44 19.71
C ASN A 136 32.41 -1.13 18.36
N ALA A 137 31.49 -2.08 18.29
CA ALA A 137 31.22 -2.84 17.07
C ALA A 137 30.74 -1.96 15.91
N ILE A 138 29.90 -0.95 16.20
CA ILE A 138 29.37 -0.05 15.16
C ILE A 138 30.47 0.81 14.52
N ASP A 139 31.45 1.26 15.31
CA ASP A 139 32.60 2.02 14.80
C ASP A 139 33.50 1.15 13.92
N GLN A 140 33.69 -0.11 14.32
CA GLN A 140 34.45 -1.07 13.50
C GLN A 140 33.75 -1.33 12.16
N LEU A 141 32.42 -1.40 12.14
CA LEU A 141 31.63 -1.52 10.90
C LEU A 141 31.73 -0.25 10.05
N MET A 142 31.73 0.93 10.67
CA MET A 142 31.95 2.21 9.98
C MET A 142 33.33 2.23 9.31
N ASP A 143 34.37 1.81 10.02
CA ASP A 143 35.73 1.73 9.48
C ASP A 143 35.82 0.71 8.33
N CYS A 144 35.15 -0.45 8.41
CA CYS A 144 35.05 -1.39 7.29
C CYS A 144 34.38 -0.74 6.07
N PHE A 145 33.27 -0.04 6.28
CA PHE A 145 32.55 0.63 5.19
C PHE A 145 33.39 1.72 4.54
N VAL A 146 34.05 2.57 5.32
CA VAL A 146 34.82 3.72 4.81
C VAL A 146 36.13 3.26 4.19
N LYS A 147 36.94 2.49 4.94
CA LYS A 147 38.28 2.06 4.51
C LYS A 147 38.26 0.88 3.56
N GLY A 148 37.11 0.20 3.39
CA GLY A 148 36.95 -0.97 2.53
C GLY A 148 36.33 -0.68 1.17
N ALA A 149 36.03 0.57 0.83
CA ALA A 149 35.57 0.93 -0.50
C ALA A 149 36.61 0.54 -1.58
N ASP A 150 36.14 0.11 -2.76
CA ASP A 150 36.99 -0.27 -3.91
C ASP A 150 38.13 -1.26 -3.59
N GLY A 151 37.92 -2.14 -2.60
CA GLY A 151 38.85 -3.23 -2.26
C GLY A 151 40.16 -2.76 -1.62
N SER A 152 40.17 -1.57 -1.00
CA SER A 152 41.34 -1.05 -0.30
C SER A 152 41.66 -1.83 0.98
N LEU A 153 40.65 -2.25 1.74
CA LEU A 153 40.84 -3.05 2.96
C LEU A 153 40.97 -4.54 2.67
N ASN A 154 40.09 -5.09 1.84
CA ASN A 154 40.05 -6.50 1.49
C ASN A 154 39.93 -6.65 -0.03
N LYS A 155 40.83 -7.40 -0.66
CA LYS A 155 40.82 -7.57 -2.13
C LYS A 155 39.63 -8.34 -2.68
N ASN A 156 38.88 -9.02 -1.81
CA ASN A 156 37.70 -9.81 -2.17
C ASN A 156 36.39 -9.16 -1.73
N ALA A 157 36.42 -8.00 -1.08
CA ALA A 157 35.22 -7.39 -0.51
C ALA A 157 35.25 -5.86 -0.57
N ASN A 158 34.10 -5.29 -0.89
CA ASN A 158 33.91 -3.85 -1.00
C ASN A 158 32.97 -3.28 0.07
N TYR A 159 32.41 -4.13 0.95
CA TYR A 159 31.58 -3.75 2.09
C TYR A 159 30.35 -2.88 1.74
N ASN A 160 29.89 -2.94 0.49
CA ASN A 160 28.84 -2.06 -0.03
C ASN A 160 27.54 -2.18 0.79
N TYR A 161 27.17 -3.39 1.21
CA TYR A 161 25.92 -3.68 1.91
C TYR A 161 25.88 -3.16 3.36
N LEU A 162 27.01 -2.75 3.94
CA LEU A 162 27.00 -2.02 5.21
C LEU A 162 26.28 -0.66 5.08
N SER A 163 26.13 -0.11 3.87
CA SER A 163 25.29 1.07 3.65
C SER A 163 23.84 0.85 4.12
N TYR A 164 23.28 -0.36 3.91
CA TYR A 164 21.94 -0.70 4.39
C TYR A 164 21.89 -0.92 5.90
N VAL A 165 23.00 -1.35 6.52
CA VAL A 165 23.10 -1.43 7.99
C VAL A 165 22.94 -0.03 8.61
N PHE A 166 23.65 0.98 8.08
CA PHE A 166 23.51 2.36 8.56
C PHE A 166 22.15 2.97 8.21
N ALA A 167 21.58 2.63 7.04
CA ALA A 167 20.23 3.04 6.66
C ALA A 167 19.18 2.48 7.64
N ASP A 168 19.28 1.22 8.06
CA ASP A 168 18.35 0.63 9.02
C ASP A 168 18.55 1.18 10.44
N ILE A 169 19.79 1.29 10.92
CA ILE A 169 20.09 1.84 12.25
C ILE A 169 19.60 3.29 12.39
N SER A 170 19.78 4.12 11.36
CA SER A 170 19.33 5.53 11.35
C SER A 170 17.80 5.71 11.45
N LYS A 171 17.00 4.65 11.33
CA LYS A 171 15.56 4.73 11.58
C LYS A 171 15.24 4.95 13.06
N SER A 172 16.08 4.50 13.98
CA SER A 172 15.91 4.72 15.42
C SER A 172 16.53 6.05 15.87
N GLU A 173 16.04 6.59 16.99
CA GLU A 173 16.56 7.83 17.57
C GLU A 173 18.01 7.66 18.04
N GLU A 174 18.34 6.53 18.66
CA GLU A 174 19.69 6.20 19.12
C GLU A 174 20.67 6.09 17.96
N GLY A 175 20.24 5.50 16.84
CA GLY A 175 21.04 5.41 15.62
C GLY A 175 21.29 6.76 14.97
N ARG A 176 20.27 7.64 14.90
CA ARG A 176 20.48 9.03 14.43
C ARG A 176 21.44 9.77 15.32
N LYS A 177 21.27 9.65 16.65
CA LYS A 177 22.15 10.29 17.63
C LYS A 177 23.61 9.83 17.49
N TYR A 178 23.86 8.54 17.26
CA TYR A 178 25.19 8.04 16.94
C TYR A 178 25.77 8.74 15.70
N LEU A 179 24.99 8.82 14.62
CA LEU A 179 25.43 9.41 13.36
C LEU A 179 25.67 10.93 13.44
N THR A 180 24.97 11.63 14.35
CA THR A 180 25.06 13.09 14.52
C THR A 180 25.92 13.52 15.71
N SER A 181 26.52 12.58 16.46
CA SER A 181 27.39 12.89 17.60
C SER A 181 28.84 12.55 17.29
N ARG A 182 29.75 13.42 17.72
CA ARG A 182 31.21 13.20 17.62
C ARG A 182 31.61 11.97 18.42
N GLN A 183 32.36 11.05 17.80
CA GLN A 183 32.75 9.79 18.43
C GLN A 183 34.15 9.89 19.04
N GLU A 184 34.34 9.34 20.24
CA GLU A 184 35.60 9.44 20.99
C GLU A 184 36.81 8.77 20.30
N TYR A 185 36.57 7.78 19.43
CA TYR A 185 37.65 6.95 18.89
C TYR A 185 38.44 7.64 17.77
N ASP A 186 37.81 8.57 17.03
CA ASP A 186 38.44 9.31 15.94
C ASP A 186 38.10 10.79 15.90
N ASP A 187 37.34 11.28 16.89
CA ASP A 187 36.94 12.68 17.05
C ASP A 187 36.14 13.24 15.85
N VAL A 188 35.45 12.36 15.11
CA VAL A 188 34.68 12.73 13.91
C VAL A 188 33.20 12.37 14.09
N VAL A 189 32.32 13.19 13.51
CA VAL A 189 30.87 12.92 13.43
C VAL A 189 30.61 11.88 12.33
N PRO A 190 30.02 10.70 12.61
CA PRO A 190 29.98 9.60 11.64
C PRO A 190 29.26 9.90 10.33
N VAL A 191 28.24 10.76 10.31
CA VAL A 191 27.53 11.12 9.07
C VAL A 191 28.47 11.70 8.01
N THR A 192 29.51 12.44 8.42
CA THR A 192 30.50 13.06 7.52
C THR A 192 31.35 12.02 6.77
N LYS A 193 31.53 10.85 7.37
CA LYS A 193 32.25 9.73 6.74
C LYS A 193 31.43 9.06 5.64
N LEU A 194 30.11 9.29 5.64
CA LEU A 194 29.17 8.73 4.68
C LEU A 194 28.96 9.63 3.46
N THR A 195 28.99 10.96 3.64
CA THR A 195 28.63 11.93 2.60
C THR A 195 29.45 11.79 1.32
N VAL A 196 30.74 11.48 1.44
CA VAL A 196 31.64 11.27 0.29
C VAL A 196 31.19 10.14 -0.65
N PHE A 197 30.32 9.24 -0.18
CA PHE A 197 29.83 8.10 -0.96
C PHE A 197 28.54 8.38 -1.73
N THR A 198 27.99 9.59 -1.71
CA THR A 198 26.80 9.95 -2.50
C THR A 198 27.06 9.95 -4.01
N GLU A 199 28.32 10.10 -4.45
CA GLU A 199 28.76 10.04 -5.86
C GLU A 199 29.60 8.78 -6.17
N HIS A 200 29.55 7.77 -5.30
CA HIS A 200 30.37 6.55 -5.45
C HIS A 200 29.90 5.67 -6.62
N ASN A 201 30.81 4.93 -7.27
CA ASN A 201 30.47 4.06 -8.42
C ASN A 201 29.39 2.99 -8.11
N SER A 202 29.39 2.46 -6.89
CA SER A 202 28.41 1.47 -6.43
C SER A 202 27.05 2.07 -6.09
N THR A 203 26.01 1.66 -6.82
CA THR A 203 24.61 2.04 -6.59
C THR A 203 24.11 1.65 -5.19
N ILE A 204 24.56 0.49 -4.67
CA ILE A 204 24.21 0.00 -3.33
C ILE A 204 24.72 0.96 -2.24
N ARG A 205 25.94 1.49 -2.40
CA ARG A 205 26.49 2.47 -1.46
C ARG A 205 25.70 3.77 -1.50
N ARG A 206 25.55 4.34 -2.70
CA ARG A 206 24.81 5.59 -2.91
C ARG A 206 23.39 5.51 -2.32
N LYS A 207 22.67 4.41 -2.59
CA LYS A 207 21.30 4.19 -2.10
C LYS A 207 21.21 4.10 -0.58
N GLY A 208 22.06 3.31 0.06
CA GLY A 208 22.06 3.20 1.51
C GLY A 208 22.45 4.51 2.19
N VAL A 209 23.48 5.20 1.67
CA VAL A 209 23.93 6.51 2.17
C VAL A 209 22.84 7.58 2.01
N ALA A 210 22.20 7.68 0.84
CA ALA A 210 21.09 8.60 0.63
C ALA A 210 19.93 8.36 1.61
N SER A 211 19.61 7.08 1.88
CA SER A 211 18.62 6.73 2.89
C SER A 211 19.07 7.10 4.30
N THR A 212 20.36 6.93 4.65
CA THR A 212 20.90 7.34 5.95
C THR A 212 20.84 8.85 6.14
N LEU A 213 21.22 9.64 5.12
CA LEU A 213 21.16 11.10 5.16
C LEU A 213 19.72 11.61 5.33
N LYS A 214 18.77 11.03 4.57
CA LYS A 214 17.34 11.30 4.74
C LYS A 214 16.87 11.01 6.17
N ASN A 215 17.23 9.85 6.72
CA ASN A 215 16.84 9.46 8.07
C ASN A 215 17.42 10.42 9.12
N VAL A 216 18.69 10.81 9.00
CA VAL A 216 19.34 11.79 9.88
C VAL A 216 18.65 13.16 9.81
N ALA A 217 18.21 13.60 8.62
CA ALA A 217 17.51 14.87 8.45
C ALA A 217 16.13 14.95 9.14
N PHE A 218 15.56 13.84 9.63
CA PHE A 218 14.38 13.89 10.51
C PHE A 218 14.70 14.48 11.90
N ASP A 219 15.96 14.49 12.32
CA ASP A 219 16.38 15.04 13.60
C ASP A 219 16.59 16.57 13.49
N ILE A 220 15.53 17.34 13.69
CA ILE A 220 15.53 18.81 13.56
C ILE A 220 16.65 19.47 14.39
N PRO A 221 16.91 19.08 15.67
CA PRO A 221 18.03 19.61 16.44
C PRO A 221 19.41 19.44 15.79
N ALA A 222 19.59 18.47 14.89
CA ALA A 222 20.87 18.27 14.20
C ALA A 222 21.05 19.20 12.99
N HIS A 223 19.98 19.84 12.47
CA HIS A 223 20.04 20.66 11.25
C HIS A 223 21.14 21.72 11.26
N PRO A 224 21.38 22.50 12.34
CA PRO A 224 22.48 23.46 12.37
C PRO A 224 23.84 22.82 12.08
N MET A 225 24.16 21.69 12.73
CA MET A 225 25.41 20.95 12.52
C MET A 225 25.49 20.34 11.11
N LEU A 226 24.36 19.90 10.55
CA LEU A 226 24.32 19.37 9.17
C LEU A 226 24.63 20.43 8.11
N PHE A 227 24.29 21.70 8.37
CA PHE A 227 24.56 22.82 7.47
C PHE A 227 25.91 23.52 7.68
N ASP A 228 26.52 23.33 8.85
CA ASP A 228 27.74 24.02 9.25
C ASP A 228 28.93 23.56 8.39
N GLU A 229 29.70 24.52 7.87
CA GLU A 229 30.84 24.32 6.98
C GLU A 229 32.04 23.68 7.70
N ASP A 230 32.17 23.91 9.01
CA ASP A 230 33.25 23.38 9.86
C ASP A 230 32.87 22.04 10.52
N GLU A 231 31.60 21.61 10.43
CA GLU A 231 31.12 20.33 10.96
C GLU A 231 30.79 19.34 9.82
N ALA A 232 29.51 19.12 9.51
CA ALA A 232 29.13 18.05 8.58
C ALA A 232 28.93 18.48 7.13
N ASN A 233 28.57 19.74 6.90
CA ASN A 233 28.36 20.36 5.59
C ASN A 233 27.78 19.40 4.53
N ILE A 234 26.57 18.88 4.76
CA ILE A 234 26.02 17.80 3.91
C ILE A 234 25.48 18.28 2.56
N LEU A 235 25.30 19.60 2.38
CA LEU A 235 24.62 20.18 1.22
C LEU A 235 25.32 19.91 -0.13
N PRO A 236 26.64 20.09 -0.29
CA PRO A 236 27.32 19.73 -1.54
C PRO A 236 27.04 18.28 -1.95
N TYR A 237 27.10 17.36 -0.99
CA TYR A 237 26.98 15.93 -1.23
C TYR A 237 25.56 15.47 -1.56
N ILE A 238 24.55 16.24 -1.18
CA ILE A 238 23.13 15.98 -1.53
C ILE A 238 22.77 16.64 -2.86
N LEU A 239 23.38 17.79 -3.18
CA LEU A 239 23.11 18.55 -4.39
C LEU A 239 23.86 18.00 -5.62
N LEU A 240 25.10 17.51 -5.45
CA LEU A 240 25.87 16.95 -6.56
C LEU A 240 25.15 15.80 -7.30
N PRO A 241 24.50 14.82 -6.63
CA PRO A 241 23.78 13.74 -7.32
C PRO A 241 22.55 14.18 -8.13
N ILE A 242 21.99 15.36 -7.84
CA ILE A 242 20.82 15.89 -8.56
C ILE A 242 21.19 16.90 -9.67
N MET A 243 22.47 17.25 -9.79
CA MET A 243 23.00 18.16 -10.81
C MET A 243 23.48 17.41 -12.06
N GLY A 244 23.18 17.97 -13.23
CA GLY A 244 23.68 17.51 -14.53
C GLY A 244 24.75 18.45 -15.08
N PRO A 245 25.05 18.35 -16.40
CA PRO A 245 26.08 19.14 -17.07
C PRO A 245 25.58 20.55 -17.47
N GLU A 246 24.44 21.00 -16.95
CA GLU A 246 23.86 22.29 -17.33
C GLU A 246 24.68 23.47 -16.80
N GLU A 247 24.76 24.55 -17.60
CA GLU A 247 25.37 25.81 -17.20
C GLU A 247 24.34 26.74 -16.57
N PHE A 248 24.67 27.31 -15.41
CA PHE A 248 23.84 28.30 -14.73
C PHE A 248 24.30 29.71 -15.09
N GLY A 249 23.38 30.67 -15.17
CA GLY A 249 23.72 32.07 -15.44
C GLY A 249 24.64 32.65 -14.35
N GLU A 250 25.46 33.65 -14.68
CA GLU A 250 26.48 34.20 -13.77
C GLU A 250 25.91 34.59 -12.40
N GLU A 251 24.75 35.26 -12.36
CA GLU A 251 24.09 35.65 -11.11
C GLU A 251 23.56 34.46 -10.29
N GLU A 252 23.09 33.40 -10.94
CA GLU A 252 22.66 32.17 -10.26
C GLU A 252 23.89 31.42 -9.73
N SER A 253 24.94 31.29 -10.54
CA SER A 253 26.18 30.59 -10.19
C SER A 253 26.94 31.28 -9.06
N MET A 254 26.97 32.62 -9.00
CA MET A 254 27.64 33.38 -7.93
C MET A 254 27.05 33.09 -6.55
N GLY A 255 25.76 32.75 -6.47
CA GLY A 255 25.09 32.40 -5.23
C GLY A 255 25.23 30.92 -4.84
N MET A 256 25.72 30.03 -5.72
CA MET A 256 25.84 28.60 -5.42
C MET A 256 27.04 28.29 -4.53
N LEU A 257 26.99 27.14 -3.84
CA LEU A 257 28.15 26.61 -3.13
C LEU A 257 29.34 26.40 -4.09
N PRO A 258 30.59 26.66 -3.67
CA PRO A 258 31.77 26.54 -4.53
C PRO A 258 31.90 25.16 -5.20
N ASP A 259 31.58 24.09 -4.47
CA ASP A 259 31.63 22.71 -4.98
C ASP A 259 30.64 22.42 -6.11
N LEU A 260 29.62 23.28 -6.29
CA LEU A 260 28.57 23.14 -7.29
C LEU A 260 28.80 24.04 -8.52
N GLN A 261 29.83 24.87 -8.50
CA GLN A 261 30.20 25.75 -9.60
C GLN A 261 31.19 25.04 -10.54
N LEU A 262 31.15 25.38 -11.83
CA LEU A 262 32.11 24.90 -12.84
C LEU A 262 32.24 23.37 -12.88
N LEU A 263 31.11 22.66 -12.80
CA LEU A 263 31.07 21.20 -12.91
C LEU A 263 31.62 20.76 -14.28
N PRO A 264 32.31 19.60 -14.33
CA PRO A 264 32.90 19.13 -15.57
C PRO A 264 31.81 18.73 -16.58
N PRO A 265 32.06 18.81 -17.90
CA PRO A 265 31.04 18.59 -18.94
C PRO A 265 30.52 17.14 -18.99
N ASP A 266 31.23 16.20 -18.39
CA ASP A 266 30.82 14.80 -18.25
C ASP A 266 30.03 14.53 -16.95
N LYS A 267 29.79 15.55 -16.11
CA LYS A 267 28.94 15.44 -14.93
C LYS A 267 27.54 14.99 -15.32
N LYS A 268 27.04 13.99 -14.60
CA LYS A 268 25.69 13.45 -14.75
C LYS A 268 24.99 13.43 -13.41
N ARG A 269 23.66 13.56 -13.46
CA ARG A 269 22.77 13.19 -12.36
C ARG A 269 22.92 11.72 -12.03
N ASP A 270 22.53 11.31 -10.83
CA ASP A 270 22.45 9.89 -10.50
C ASP A 270 21.54 9.18 -11.51
N SER A 271 21.98 8.00 -11.97
CA SER A 271 21.21 7.17 -12.88
C SER A 271 19.99 6.51 -12.24
N ASP A 272 19.95 6.40 -10.91
CA ASP A 272 18.84 5.80 -10.17
C ASP A 272 17.92 6.90 -9.60
N ASN A 273 16.73 7.03 -10.18
CA ASN A 273 15.72 8.01 -9.77
C ASN A 273 15.33 7.87 -8.28
N THR A 274 15.40 6.66 -7.70
CA THR A 274 15.08 6.47 -6.27
C THR A 274 16.11 7.13 -5.34
N ILE A 275 17.35 7.31 -5.81
CA ILE A 275 18.40 8.04 -5.10
C ILE A 275 18.18 9.54 -5.23
N ILE A 276 17.83 10.03 -6.43
CA ILE A 276 17.43 11.44 -6.66
C ILE A 276 16.28 11.82 -5.73
N VAL A 277 15.20 11.03 -5.71
CA VAL A 277 14.05 11.25 -4.81
C VAL A 277 14.49 11.30 -3.35
N SER A 278 15.38 10.39 -2.91
CA SER A 278 15.88 10.38 -1.53
C SER A 278 16.63 11.67 -1.16
N HIS A 279 17.43 12.22 -2.08
CA HIS A 279 18.11 13.49 -1.89
C HIS A 279 17.14 14.68 -1.89
N LEU A 280 16.15 14.72 -2.79
CA LEU A 280 15.10 15.74 -2.80
C LEU A 280 14.27 15.73 -1.51
N GLU A 281 13.95 14.54 -0.99
CA GLU A 281 13.26 14.41 0.29
C GLU A 281 14.14 14.81 1.48
N THR A 282 15.45 14.56 1.41
CA THR A 282 16.41 15.06 2.41
C THR A 282 16.40 16.58 2.43
N LEU A 283 16.45 17.23 1.25
CA LEU A 283 16.33 18.69 1.14
C LEU A 283 14.99 19.19 1.69
N LEU A 284 13.88 18.52 1.37
CA LEU A 284 12.57 18.88 1.89
C LEU A 284 12.53 18.81 3.43
N LEU A 285 13.08 17.76 4.05
CA LEU A 285 13.16 17.66 5.51
C LEU A 285 13.99 18.81 6.11
N LEU A 286 15.09 19.16 5.47
CA LEU A 286 15.96 20.28 5.87
C LEU A 286 15.26 21.66 5.73
N THR A 287 14.18 21.78 4.95
CA THR A 287 13.35 23.00 4.91
C THR A 287 12.33 23.15 6.05
N THR A 288 12.28 22.19 6.98
CA THR A 288 11.37 22.24 8.14
C THR A 288 11.63 23.48 9.01
N THR A 289 12.90 23.87 9.16
CA THR A 289 13.30 25.08 9.88
C THR A 289 13.35 26.30 8.94
N ARG A 290 13.13 27.49 9.50
CA ARG A 290 13.30 28.74 8.76
C ARG A 290 14.75 28.91 8.29
N ASP A 291 15.70 28.71 9.18
CA ASP A 291 17.13 28.81 8.88
C ASP A 291 17.54 27.89 7.72
N GLY A 292 16.99 26.66 7.68
CA GLY A 292 17.21 25.73 6.58
C GLY A 292 16.67 26.25 5.24
N ARG A 293 15.45 26.84 5.21
CA ARG A 293 14.92 27.48 4.00
C ARG A 293 15.77 28.66 3.55
N ASP A 294 16.14 29.53 4.49
CA ASP A 294 16.91 30.73 4.20
C ASP A 294 18.31 30.38 3.69
N ARG A 295 18.95 29.37 4.26
CA ARG A 295 20.22 28.82 3.77
C ARG A 295 20.07 28.27 2.35
N MET A 296 19.04 27.47 2.07
CA MET A 296 18.81 26.91 0.73
C MET A 296 18.51 27.99 -0.32
N ARG A 297 17.80 29.06 0.04
CA ARG A 297 17.59 30.23 -0.83
C ARG A 297 18.89 30.98 -1.08
N ALA A 298 19.68 31.20 -0.02
CA ALA A 298 20.96 31.89 -0.11
C ALA A 298 21.92 31.18 -1.06
N ILE A 299 21.99 29.84 -1.00
CA ILE A 299 22.88 29.05 -1.86
C ILE A 299 22.28 28.69 -3.24
N LYS A 300 21.17 29.31 -3.63
CA LYS A 300 20.49 29.10 -4.92
C LYS A 300 20.16 27.62 -5.20
N VAL A 301 19.51 26.93 -4.26
CA VAL A 301 19.00 25.55 -4.51
C VAL A 301 17.93 25.53 -5.60
N TYR A 302 17.06 26.53 -5.68
CA TYR A 302 15.92 26.53 -6.64
C TYR A 302 16.32 26.29 -8.11
N PRO A 303 17.32 26.99 -8.69
CA PRO A 303 17.81 26.69 -10.04
C PRO A 303 18.22 25.23 -10.25
N ILE A 304 18.88 24.61 -9.25
CA ILE A 304 19.30 23.20 -9.32
C ILE A 304 18.07 22.29 -9.45
N ILE A 305 17.03 22.54 -8.63
CA ILE A 305 15.80 21.76 -8.64
C ILE A 305 15.01 21.97 -9.94
N ARG A 306 15.00 23.20 -10.48
CA ARG A 306 14.39 23.51 -11.78
C ARG A 306 15.02 22.69 -12.90
N GLU A 307 16.35 22.68 -13.00
CA GLU A 307 17.04 21.90 -14.04
C GLU A 307 16.85 20.40 -13.85
N CYS A 308 16.83 19.91 -12.61
CA CYS A 308 16.50 18.51 -12.30
C CYS A 308 15.08 18.14 -12.78
N HIS A 309 14.08 18.95 -12.45
CA HIS A 309 12.69 18.75 -12.87
C HIS A 309 12.52 18.74 -14.40
N LEU A 310 13.24 19.62 -15.11
CA LEU A 310 13.18 19.74 -16.57
C LEU A 310 13.80 18.53 -17.28
N HIS A 311 14.93 18.02 -16.77
CA HIS A 311 15.75 17.04 -17.48
C HIS A 311 15.54 15.59 -17.02
N VAL A 312 14.83 15.35 -15.91
CA VAL A 312 14.48 14.01 -15.45
C VAL A 312 13.02 13.71 -15.76
N ASP A 313 12.77 12.74 -16.65
CA ASP A 313 11.43 12.29 -17.04
C ASP A 313 10.93 11.15 -16.14
N ASP A 314 10.69 11.48 -14.88
CA ASP A 314 10.17 10.56 -13.86
C ASP A 314 9.18 11.30 -12.96
N ASP A 315 7.97 10.73 -12.83
CA ASP A 315 6.87 11.36 -12.11
C ASP A 315 7.20 11.55 -10.61
N GLU A 316 7.90 10.59 -9.98
CA GLU A 316 8.23 10.67 -8.55
C GLU A 316 9.32 11.72 -8.28
N VAL A 317 10.29 11.85 -9.19
CA VAL A 317 11.29 12.94 -9.15
C VAL A 317 10.63 14.30 -9.33
N ARG A 318 9.75 14.47 -10.33
CA ARG A 318 9.07 15.75 -10.58
C ARG A 318 8.19 16.17 -9.41
N GLU A 319 7.41 15.24 -8.84
CA GLU A 319 6.61 15.49 -7.65
C GLU A 319 7.48 15.91 -6.46
N ALA A 320 8.62 15.24 -6.23
CA ALA A 320 9.55 15.61 -5.17
C ALA A 320 10.16 17.02 -5.39
N CYS A 321 10.51 17.36 -6.62
CA CYS A 321 10.95 18.71 -7.00
C CYS A 321 9.85 19.76 -6.71
N ASP A 322 8.61 19.51 -7.13
CA ASP A 322 7.48 20.43 -6.94
C ASP A 322 7.20 20.70 -5.46
N ARG A 323 7.20 19.66 -4.62
CA ARG A 323 7.04 19.79 -3.16
C ARG A 323 8.13 20.66 -2.55
N LEU A 324 9.38 20.44 -2.93
CA LEU A 324 10.52 21.23 -2.43
C LEU A 324 10.43 22.69 -2.86
N VAL A 325 10.14 22.94 -4.15
CA VAL A 325 9.98 24.29 -4.71
C VAL A 325 8.83 25.04 -4.02
N GLN A 326 7.70 24.37 -3.76
CA GLN A 326 6.56 24.98 -3.09
C GLN A 326 6.94 25.50 -1.70
N VAL A 327 7.79 24.78 -0.96
CA VAL A 327 8.27 25.21 0.36
C VAL A 327 9.29 26.35 0.23
N LEU A 328 10.21 26.29 -0.74
CA LEU A 328 11.21 27.33 -0.95
C LEU A 328 10.62 28.67 -1.44
N LEU A 329 9.57 28.64 -2.27
CA LEU A 329 8.92 29.82 -2.85
C LEU A 329 7.85 30.48 -1.96
N ARG A 330 7.43 29.84 -0.86
CA ARG A 330 6.56 30.49 0.14
C ARG A 330 7.35 31.61 0.83
N GLY A 331 7.03 32.87 0.52
CA GLY A 331 7.43 34.02 1.32
C GLY A 331 6.76 33.96 2.69
N GLU A 332 7.44 34.45 3.73
CA GLU A 332 6.85 34.50 5.07
C GLU A 332 5.93 35.73 5.19
N GLU A 333 4.82 35.61 5.91
CA GLU A 333 3.94 36.74 6.22
C GLU A 333 4.74 37.81 6.97
N GLY A 334 5.00 38.95 6.31
CA GLY A 334 5.72 40.10 6.89
C GLY A 334 6.95 40.57 6.12
N GLU A 335 7.36 39.90 5.03
CA GLU A 335 8.45 40.39 4.18
C GLU A 335 7.93 41.37 3.11
N GLU A 336 7.83 42.65 3.49
CA GLU A 336 7.93 43.73 2.50
C GLU A 336 9.34 43.68 1.90
N THR A 337 9.45 43.17 0.67
CA THR A 337 10.70 43.25 -0.08
C THR A 337 10.97 44.70 -0.44
N ALA A 338 11.84 45.31 0.36
CA ALA A 338 12.55 46.52 0.03
C ALA A 338 13.61 46.20 -1.04
N ASP A 339 13.21 46.17 -2.31
CA ASP A 339 14.12 46.58 -3.38
C ASP A 339 13.33 47.22 -4.53
N GLY A 340 13.13 48.53 -4.41
CA GLY A 340 12.64 49.37 -5.48
C GLY A 340 13.79 49.84 -6.36
N GLY A 341 14.09 49.08 -7.42
CA GLY A 341 15.08 49.43 -8.43
C GLY A 341 14.50 49.43 -9.85
N ARG A 342 14.03 50.59 -10.32
CA ARG A 342 13.56 50.84 -11.70
C ARG A 342 14.69 50.60 -12.72
N ILE A 343 14.44 49.81 -13.78
CA ILE A 343 14.92 50.10 -15.15
C ILE A 343 13.88 49.65 -16.20
N GLY A 344 13.42 50.61 -17.02
CA GLY A 344 13.15 50.39 -18.46
C GLY A 344 11.73 50.10 -18.91
N GLU A 345 10.88 51.13 -19.04
CA GLU A 345 9.69 51.10 -19.89
C GLU A 345 10.05 50.82 -21.35
N GLY A 346 9.43 49.80 -21.96
CA GLY A 346 9.65 49.50 -23.37
C GLY A 346 8.76 48.41 -23.96
N SER A 347 7.45 48.46 -23.73
CA SER A 347 6.38 48.02 -24.67
C SER A 347 5.03 47.89 -23.94
N ARG A 348 4.24 48.97 -23.97
CA ARG A 348 2.86 48.99 -23.47
C ARG A 348 1.93 48.22 -24.42
N GLY A 349 1.80 46.91 -24.20
CA GLY A 349 0.69 46.10 -24.68
C GLY A 349 -0.36 45.96 -23.58
N ARG A 350 -1.31 46.91 -23.53
CA ARG A 350 -2.61 46.91 -22.82
C ARG A 350 -2.93 45.67 -21.95
N MET A 351 -2.59 45.71 -20.66
CA MET A 351 -3.09 44.76 -19.66
C MET A 351 -4.43 45.27 -19.13
N MET A 352 -5.52 44.61 -19.54
CA MET A 352 -6.83 44.75 -18.90
C MET A 352 -6.76 44.05 -17.54
N THR A 353 -7.04 44.78 -16.47
CA THR A 353 -7.38 44.20 -15.16
C THR A 353 -8.70 43.44 -15.30
N SER A 354 -8.69 42.11 -15.35
CA SER A 354 -9.90 41.30 -15.33
C SER A 354 -10.11 40.63 -13.97
N ASN A 355 -10.98 41.22 -13.16
CA ASN A 355 -12.08 40.54 -12.43
C ASN A 355 -11.89 39.08 -11.94
N ASP A 356 -10.83 38.78 -11.19
CA ASP A 356 -10.63 37.42 -10.64
C ASP A 356 -11.69 37.01 -9.59
N GLY A 357 -12.36 37.97 -8.96
CA GLY A 357 -13.50 37.72 -8.06
C GLY A 357 -14.82 37.39 -8.78
N ASP A 358 -14.91 37.65 -10.08
CA ASP A 358 -16.13 37.47 -10.89
C ASP A 358 -16.18 36.04 -11.46
N TYR A 359 -15.04 35.47 -11.85
CA TYR A 359 -14.95 34.08 -12.31
C TYR A 359 -15.33 33.07 -11.23
N ASP A 360 -14.82 33.29 -10.01
CA ASP A 360 -15.07 32.42 -8.87
C ASP A 360 -16.54 32.51 -8.39
N ARG A 361 -17.17 33.67 -8.60
CA ARG A 361 -18.61 33.89 -8.40
C ARG A 361 -19.45 33.24 -9.50
N GLN A 362 -19.07 33.39 -10.76
CA GLN A 362 -19.75 32.78 -11.91
C GLN A 362 -19.70 31.25 -11.87
N ILE A 363 -18.58 30.66 -11.43
CA ILE A 363 -18.47 29.21 -11.23
C ILE A 363 -19.39 28.75 -10.10
N ARG A 364 -19.44 29.48 -8.97
CA ARG A 364 -20.37 29.19 -7.86
C ARG A 364 -21.83 29.30 -8.31
N ASP A 365 -22.17 30.33 -9.08
CA ASP A 365 -23.53 30.56 -9.59
C ASP A 365 -23.92 29.51 -10.65
N TYR A 366 -23.00 29.08 -11.51
CA TYR A 366 -23.22 28.01 -12.49
C TYR A 366 -23.38 26.64 -11.83
N VAL A 367 -22.57 26.34 -10.81
CA VAL A 367 -22.69 25.11 -9.99
C VAL A 367 -24.00 25.12 -9.19
N ALA A 368 -24.39 26.27 -8.64
CA ALA A 368 -25.68 26.44 -7.96
C ALA A 368 -26.85 26.27 -8.94
N HIS A 369 -26.76 26.83 -10.15
CA HIS A 369 -27.76 26.69 -11.20
C HIS A 369 -27.92 25.23 -11.65
N LEU A 370 -26.81 24.51 -11.86
CA LEU A 370 -26.81 23.08 -12.16
C LEU A 370 -27.42 22.27 -11.02
N LYS A 371 -27.09 22.58 -9.76
CA LYS A 371 -27.71 21.93 -8.58
C LYS A 371 -29.20 22.19 -8.48
N GLN A 372 -29.65 23.39 -8.82
CA GLN A 372 -31.06 23.76 -8.79
C GLN A 372 -31.83 23.07 -9.93
N ALA A 373 -31.23 22.95 -11.11
CA ALA A 373 -31.77 22.16 -12.23
C ALA A 373 -31.87 20.66 -11.86
N LEU A 374 -30.79 20.08 -11.34
CA LEU A 374 -30.71 18.69 -10.88
C LEU A 374 -31.65 18.39 -9.70
N SER A 375 -31.88 19.35 -8.80
CA SER A 375 -32.78 19.18 -7.64
C SER A 375 -34.26 19.41 -8.01
N ARG A 376 -34.56 20.27 -8.99
CA ARG A 376 -35.90 20.45 -9.56
C ARG A 376 -36.33 19.20 -10.33
N GLU A 377 -35.42 18.55 -11.05
CA GLU A 377 -35.67 17.23 -11.67
C GLU A 377 -35.86 16.12 -10.64
N ALA A 378 -35.10 16.10 -9.54
CA ALA A 378 -35.27 15.11 -8.47
C ALA A 378 -36.61 15.19 -7.73
N SER A 379 -37.29 16.35 -7.78
CA SER A 379 -38.57 16.59 -7.09
C SER A 379 -39.80 16.32 -7.96
N ASN A 380 -39.65 16.22 -9.28
CA ASN A 380 -40.77 16.16 -10.24
C ASN A 380 -40.87 14.85 -11.05
N ILE A 381 -40.27 13.74 -10.61
CA ILE A 381 -40.45 12.41 -11.26
C ILE A 381 -41.76 11.75 -10.77
N SER A 382 -42.86 12.49 -10.77
CA SER A 382 -44.22 11.93 -10.61
C SER A 382 -45.28 12.56 -11.52
N ALA A 383 -44.91 13.54 -12.36
CA ALA A 383 -45.82 14.10 -13.35
C ALA A 383 -45.20 13.95 -14.73
N ALA A 384 -45.93 13.24 -15.61
CA ALA A 384 -45.67 13.22 -17.03
C ALA A 384 -45.72 14.65 -17.56
N ASP A 385 -44.57 15.20 -17.93
CA ASP A 385 -44.52 16.39 -18.78
C ASP A 385 -43.46 16.16 -19.86
N ASP A 386 -43.90 16.32 -21.10
CA ASP A 386 -43.31 15.77 -22.33
C ASP A 386 -42.15 16.64 -22.86
N SER A 387 -41.42 17.31 -21.97
CA SER A 387 -40.33 18.25 -22.31
C SER A 387 -39.00 17.95 -21.60
N LEU A 388 -38.85 16.77 -21.01
CA LEU A 388 -37.69 16.38 -20.20
C LEU A 388 -36.55 15.82 -21.07
N LEU A 389 -35.30 16.15 -20.71
CA LEU A 389 -34.10 15.55 -21.30
C LEU A 389 -34.20 14.02 -21.27
N ASP A 390 -33.70 13.35 -22.33
CA ASP A 390 -33.60 11.89 -22.41
C ASP A 390 -33.01 11.30 -21.11
N PRO A 391 -33.69 10.35 -20.42
CA PRO A 391 -33.19 9.73 -19.19
C PRO A 391 -31.76 9.18 -19.31
N LEU A 392 -31.35 8.74 -20.50
CA LEU A 392 -29.99 8.31 -20.77
C LEU A 392 -29.00 9.49 -20.78
N LEU A 393 -29.39 10.62 -21.34
CA LEU A 393 -28.59 11.85 -21.36
C LEU A 393 -28.36 12.35 -19.94
N SER A 394 -29.37 12.29 -19.06
CA SER A 394 -29.23 12.65 -17.64
C SER A 394 -28.24 11.74 -16.91
N VAL A 395 -28.24 10.43 -17.19
CA VAL A 395 -27.23 9.49 -16.65
C VAL A 395 -25.82 9.87 -17.11
N LEU A 396 -25.64 10.15 -18.40
CA LEU A 396 -24.34 10.52 -18.96
C LEU A 396 -23.82 11.84 -18.39
N LEU A 397 -24.69 12.84 -18.24
CA LEU A 397 -24.34 14.14 -17.67
C LEU A 397 -23.89 14.00 -16.22
N VAL A 398 -24.65 13.30 -15.37
CA VAL A 398 -24.31 13.11 -13.96
C VAL A 398 -23.01 12.30 -13.82
N ARG A 399 -22.85 11.22 -14.59
CA ARG A 399 -21.61 10.42 -14.59
C ARG A 399 -20.40 11.26 -14.96
N ASN A 400 -20.48 12.00 -16.05
CA ASN A 400 -19.36 12.83 -16.53
C ASN A 400 -19.07 13.98 -15.55
N ALA A 401 -20.09 14.53 -14.89
CA ALA A 401 -19.91 15.55 -13.86
C ALA A 401 -19.16 14.99 -12.65
N ILE A 402 -19.52 13.80 -12.16
CA ILE A 402 -18.80 13.13 -11.06
C ILE A 402 -17.33 12.91 -11.43
N LEU A 403 -17.07 12.31 -12.60
CA LEU A 403 -15.70 11.96 -13.01
C LEU A 403 -14.83 13.17 -13.39
N ARG A 404 -15.43 14.29 -13.82
CA ARG A 404 -14.70 15.53 -14.07
C ARG A 404 -14.41 16.30 -12.78
N LEU A 405 -15.33 16.25 -11.83
CA LEU A 405 -15.16 16.89 -10.53
C LEU A 405 -14.14 16.12 -9.67
N ASP A 406 -14.24 14.80 -9.67
CA ASP A 406 -13.35 13.90 -8.95
C ASP A 406 -13.03 12.66 -9.82
N PRO A 407 -11.93 12.70 -10.60
CA PRO A 407 -11.48 11.57 -11.40
C PRO A 407 -11.09 10.33 -10.57
N SER A 408 -10.70 10.53 -9.31
CA SER A 408 -10.33 9.47 -8.37
C SER A 408 -11.56 8.75 -7.83
N GLY A 409 -12.67 9.47 -7.65
CA GLY A 409 -13.90 8.99 -7.01
C GLY A 409 -13.75 8.78 -5.49
N ALA A 410 -12.76 9.41 -4.87
CA ALA A 410 -12.41 9.23 -3.46
C ALA A 410 -13.40 9.89 -2.50
N THR A 411 -14.10 10.96 -2.90
CA THR A 411 -15.07 11.64 -2.01
C THR A 411 -16.52 11.32 -2.35
N PHE A 412 -17.26 10.74 -1.41
CA PHE A 412 -18.67 10.41 -1.60
C PHE A 412 -19.57 11.65 -1.56
N THR A 413 -20.46 11.78 -2.53
CA THR A 413 -21.36 12.94 -2.65
C THR A 413 -22.78 12.50 -2.99
N SER A 414 -23.76 13.38 -2.83
CA SER A 414 -25.17 13.06 -3.13
C SER A 414 -25.44 12.75 -4.61
N THR A 415 -24.57 13.19 -5.52
CA THR A 415 -24.67 12.87 -6.96
C THR A 415 -24.36 11.40 -7.24
N HIS A 416 -23.58 10.71 -6.40
CA HIS A 416 -23.33 9.28 -6.52
C HIS A 416 -24.62 8.47 -6.35
N LEU A 417 -25.41 8.80 -5.33
CA LEU A 417 -26.73 8.19 -5.12
C LEU A 417 -27.72 8.56 -6.24
N LEU A 418 -27.67 9.80 -6.73
CA LEU A 418 -28.49 10.22 -7.85
C LEU A 418 -28.18 9.39 -9.12
N LEU A 419 -26.90 9.19 -9.43
CA LEU A 419 -26.46 8.39 -10.57
C LEU A 419 -27.03 6.97 -10.50
N THR A 420 -26.90 6.29 -9.36
CA THR A 420 -27.39 4.91 -9.22
C THR A 420 -28.91 4.82 -9.34
N LYS A 421 -29.66 5.78 -8.78
CA LYS A 421 -31.11 5.87 -8.97
C LYS A 421 -31.48 6.05 -10.44
N LEU A 422 -30.86 7.01 -11.14
CA LEU A 422 -31.14 7.27 -12.56
C LEU A 422 -30.81 6.05 -13.42
N CYS A 423 -29.71 5.35 -13.16
CA CYS A 423 -29.33 4.14 -13.89
C CYS A 423 -30.32 2.99 -13.67
N LEU A 424 -30.84 2.83 -12.44
CA LEU A 424 -31.85 1.81 -12.15
C LEU A 424 -33.19 2.10 -12.84
N HIS A 425 -33.64 3.36 -12.83
CA HIS A 425 -34.88 3.78 -13.49
C HIS A 425 -34.80 3.70 -15.02
N SER A 426 -33.70 4.18 -15.61
CA SER A 426 -33.46 4.16 -17.06
C SER A 426 -32.99 2.81 -17.61
N LYS A 427 -32.66 1.86 -16.73
CA LYS A 427 -32.05 0.56 -17.06
C LYS A 427 -30.68 0.68 -17.76
N ALA A 428 -30.01 1.82 -17.62
CA ALA A 428 -28.72 2.12 -18.25
C ALA A 428 -27.52 1.69 -17.37
N TYR A 429 -27.51 0.45 -16.89
CA TYR A 429 -26.61 -0.04 -15.84
C TYR A 429 -25.10 0.10 -16.14
N SER A 430 -24.70 -0.15 -17.38
CA SER A 430 -23.28 -0.12 -17.80
C SER A 430 -22.63 1.25 -17.60
N HIS A 431 -23.42 2.33 -17.63
CA HIS A 431 -22.93 3.69 -17.50
C HIS A 431 -22.53 4.04 -16.06
N ALA A 432 -23.03 3.33 -15.05
CA ALA A 432 -22.63 3.54 -13.66
C ALA A 432 -21.27 2.90 -13.32
N LEU A 433 -20.83 1.90 -14.08
CA LEU A 433 -19.64 1.08 -13.76
C LEU A 433 -18.34 1.89 -13.58
N PRO A 434 -18.05 2.93 -14.39
CA PRO A 434 -16.85 3.74 -14.20
C PRO A 434 -16.79 4.50 -12.87
N VAL A 435 -17.96 4.78 -12.27
CA VAL A 435 -18.07 5.44 -10.95
C VAL A 435 -18.14 4.40 -9.84
N LEU A 436 -18.97 3.34 -10.00
CA LEU A 436 -19.09 2.25 -9.02
C LEU A 436 -17.80 1.43 -8.84
N GLY A 437 -16.89 1.49 -9.81
CA GLY A 437 -15.58 0.83 -9.74
C GLY A 437 -14.51 1.63 -8.99
N LYS A 438 -14.82 2.83 -8.50
CA LYS A 438 -13.92 3.68 -7.72
C LYS A 438 -14.06 3.42 -6.22
N TYR A 439 -13.01 3.71 -5.46
CA TYR A 439 -12.96 3.50 -4.02
C TYR A 439 -13.28 4.81 -3.31
N ILE A 440 -14.35 4.78 -2.51
CA ILE A 440 -14.73 5.89 -1.65
C ILE A 440 -13.87 5.82 -0.39
N CYS A 441 -13.08 6.87 -0.16
CA CYS A 441 -12.22 7.01 1.01
C CYS A 441 -12.76 8.04 2.01
N HIS A 442 -13.44 9.09 1.50
CA HIS A 442 -13.77 10.28 2.28
C HIS A 442 -15.24 10.66 2.18
N PHE A 443 -15.78 11.23 3.26
CA PHE A 443 -17.04 11.98 3.24
C PHE A 443 -16.73 13.48 3.24
N PRO A 444 -17.61 14.34 2.67
CA PRO A 444 -17.41 15.77 2.66
C PRO A 444 -17.33 16.28 4.11
N PRO A 445 -16.20 16.85 4.54
CA PRO A 445 -16.02 17.26 5.93
C PRO A 445 -17.00 18.38 6.32
N GLY A 446 -17.43 18.38 7.58
CA GLY A 446 -18.33 19.40 8.13
C GLY A 446 -17.69 20.79 8.19
N ALA A 447 -18.50 21.84 8.17
CA ALA A 447 -18.01 23.23 8.22
C ALA A 447 -17.29 23.61 9.54
N ASP A 448 -17.44 22.77 10.57
CA ASP A 448 -16.93 22.99 11.93
C ASP A 448 -15.53 22.40 12.17
N GLN A 449 -14.95 21.66 11.22
CA GLN A 449 -13.59 21.16 11.37
C GLN A 449 -12.59 22.32 11.27
N ALA A 450 -11.93 22.63 12.40
CA ALA A 450 -11.10 23.81 12.58
C ALA A 450 -9.93 23.92 11.57
N TYR A 451 -9.40 22.79 11.06
CA TYR A 451 -8.32 22.78 10.07
C TYR A 451 -8.73 23.40 8.71
N LEU A 452 -10.01 23.28 8.31
CA LEU A 452 -10.54 23.86 7.07
C LEU A 452 -10.73 25.39 7.15
N LYS A 453 -10.58 26.01 8.32
CA LYS A 453 -10.58 27.48 8.45
C LYS A 453 -9.22 28.08 8.12
N TYR A 454 -8.13 27.33 8.32
CA TYR A 454 -6.76 27.82 8.15
C TYR A 454 -6.16 27.44 6.80
N ASP A 455 -6.67 26.39 6.15
CA ASP A 455 -6.19 25.95 4.83
C ASP A 455 -7.39 25.80 3.87
N LYS A 456 -7.80 26.91 3.25
CA LYS A 456 -8.78 26.90 2.14
C LYS A 456 -8.03 27.05 0.81
N PRO A 457 -7.52 25.96 0.22
CA PRO A 457 -6.96 26.03 -1.11
C PRO A 457 -8.05 26.50 -2.09
N ARG A 458 -7.66 27.35 -3.04
CA ARG A 458 -8.60 27.89 -4.05
C ARG A 458 -9.16 26.74 -4.89
N LEU A 459 -10.43 26.81 -5.31
CA LEU A 459 -11.05 25.77 -6.13
C LEU A 459 -10.29 25.49 -7.44
N CYS A 460 -9.56 26.49 -7.96
CA CYS A 460 -8.71 26.41 -9.15
C CYS A 460 -7.27 25.90 -8.90
N ALA A 461 -6.86 25.67 -7.65
CA ALA A 461 -5.55 25.10 -7.34
C ALA A 461 -5.49 23.61 -7.73
N GLN A 462 -4.28 23.07 -7.91
CA GLN A 462 -4.11 21.63 -7.96
C GLN A 462 -4.32 21.06 -6.56
N HIS A 463 -5.27 20.15 -6.42
CA HIS A 463 -5.60 19.50 -5.16
C HIS A 463 -5.11 18.06 -5.20
N GLU A 464 -4.31 17.66 -4.21
CA GLU A 464 -3.87 16.27 -4.05
C GLU A 464 -5.06 15.33 -3.76
N SER A 465 -6.08 15.85 -3.05
CA SER A 465 -7.26 15.10 -2.63
C SER A 465 -8.55 15.84 -2.92
N SER A 466 -9.56 15.13 -3.39
CA SER A 466 -10.91 15.67 -3.58
C SER A 466 -11.59 16.11 -2.28
N ALA A 467 -11.15 15.60 -1.12
CA ALA A 467 -11.71 15.98 0.18
C ALA A 467 -11.38 17.42 0.60
N THR A 468 -10.31 18.01 0.04
CA THR A 468 -9.89 19.39 0.33
C THR A 468 -10.85 20.44 -0.23
N PHE A 469 -11.47 20.15 -1.39
CA PHE A 469 -12.39 21.08 -2.06
C PHE A 469 -13.85 20.63 -2.06
N ILE A 470 -14.14 19.32 -2.00
CA ILE A 470 -15.50 18.78 -1.83
C ILE A 470 -15.85 18.75 -0.34
N THR A 471 -16.06 19.92 0.23
CA THR A 471 -16.39 20.10 1.66
C THR A 471 -17.88 20.39 1.86
N GLY A 472 -18.38 20.26 3.10
CA GLY A 472 -19.74 20.66 3.45
C GLY A 472 -20.03 22.15 3.19
N ALA A 473 -18.99 22.99 3.18
CA ALA A 473 -19.09 24.43 2.88
C ALA A 473 -19.00 24.76 1.37
N SER A 474 -18.41 23.87 0.56
CA SER A 474 -18.27 24.07 -0.90
C SER A 474 -19.62 24.08 -1.64
N GLY A 475 -20.66 23.57 -0.98
CA GLY A 475 -21.96 23.35 -1.59
C GLY A 475 -21.97 22.23 -2.64
N LEU A 476 -20.84 21.55 -2.93
CA LEU A 476 -20.71 20.53 -3.98
C LEU A 476 -21.45 19.22 -3.69
N SER A 477 -21.76 18.93 -2.42
CA SER A 477 -22.68 17.85 -2.02
C SER A 477 -23.82 18.41 -1.17
N SER A 478 -25.01 17.83 -1.27
CA SER A 478 -26.05 18.05 -0.25
C SER A 478 -25.68 17.32 1.04
N LYS A 479 -26.32 17.70 2.16
CA LYS A 479 -26.17 17.01 3.44
C LYS A 479 -26.48 15.52 3.25
N LEU A 480 -25.50 14.67 3.59
CA LEU A 480 -25.60 13.22 3.47
C LEU A 480 -26.12 12.62 4.78
N SER A 481 -27.02 11.66 4.65
CA SER A 481 -27.46 10.82 5.76
C SER A 481 -26.84 9.43 5.67
N HIS A 482 -26.80 8.71 6.79
CA HIS A 482 -26.44 7.29 6.82
C HIS A 482 -27.30 6.44 5.86
N LYS A 483 -28.57 6.83 5.68
CA LYS A 483 -29.49 6.20 4.74
C LYS A 483 -29.02 6.35 3.29
N ASP A 484 -28.49 7.51 2.91
CA ASP A 484 -28.04 7.77 1.54
C ASP A 484 -26.84 6.90 1.18
N TYR A 485 -25.92 6.71 2.12
CA TYR A 485 -24.79 5.78 2.01
C TYR A 485 -25.27 4.34 1.81
N GLN A 486 -26.18 3.84 2.68
CA GLN A 486 -26.71 2.49 2.55
C GLN A 486 -27.45 2.26 1.22
N LEU A 487 -28.23 3.25 0.77
CA LEU A 487 -28.94 3.16 -0.51
C LEU A 487 -27.99 3.16 -1.70
N TYR A 488 -26.90 3.93 -1.67
CA TYR A 488 -25.91 3.93 -2.74
C TYR A 488 -25.30 2.53 -2.93
N PHE A 489 -24.86 1.88 -1.84
CA PHE A 489 -24.29 0.54 -1.93
C PHE A 489 -25.33 -0.54 -2.27
N LEU A 490 -26.57 -0.42 -1.78
CA LEU A 490 -27.65 -1.33 -2.18
C LEU A 490 -27.93 -1.21 -3.68
N TYR A 491 -28.09 0.01 -4.20
CA TYR A 491 -28.38 0.26 -5.60
C TYR A 491 -27.20 -0.08 -6.50
N GLY A 492 -25.97 0.20 -6.09
CA GLY A 492 -24.76 -0.26 -6.77
C GLY A 492 -24.68 -1.79 -6.84
N GLY A 493 -25.04 -2.48 -5.75
CA GLY A 493 -25.19 -3.93 -5.74
C GLY A 493 -26.25 -4.43 -6.73
N MET A 494 -27.41 -3.77 -6.78
CA MET A 494 -28.47 -4.08 -7.77
C MET A 494 -28.02 -3.86 -9.22
N ILE A 495 -27.28 -2.79 -9.49
CA ILE A 495 -26.69 -2.52 -10.80
C ILE A 495 -25.72 -3.65 -11.16
N TYR A 496 -24.78 -4.01 -10.28
CA TYR A 496 -23.84 -5.11 -10.54
C TYR A 496 -24.55 -6.45 -10.73
N MET A 497 -25.65 -6.72 -10.00
CA MET A 497 -26.48 -7.91 -10.25
C MET A 497 -27.12 -7.88 -11.65
N ALA A 498 -27.61 -6.72 -12.10
CA ALA A 498 -28.20 -6.56 -13.42
C ALA A 498 -27.18 -6.80 -14.55
N VAL A 499 -25.91 -6.39 -14.34
CA VAL A 499 -24.80 -6.69 -15.27
C VAL A 499 -24.19 -8.08 -15.04
N LYS A 500 -24.70 -8.88 -14.09
CA LYS A 500 -24.21 -10.21 -13.70
C LYS A 500 -22.76 -10.25 -13.19
N GLU A 501 -22.27 -9.13 -12.66
CA GLU A 501 -20.98 -9.00 -11.98
C GLU A 501 -21.11 -9.42 -10.50
N TRP A 502 -21.38 -10.71 -10.27
CA TRP A 502 -21.79 -11.22 -8.96
C TRP A 502 -20.78 -10.98 -7.84
N GLY A 503 -19.47 -10.99 -8.15
CA GLY A 503 -18.43 -10.75 -7.15
C GLY A 503 -18.48 -9.33 -6.58
N LYS A 504 -18.63 -8.32 -7.45
CA LYS A 504 -18.76 -6.92 -7.05
C LYS A 504 -20.09 -6.65 -6.37
N ALA A 505 -21.17 -7.28 -6.84
CA ALA A 505 -22.48 -7.22 -6.19
C ALA A 505 -22.44 -7.72 -4.74
N LEU A 506 -21.82 -8.88 -4.48
CA LEU A 506 -21.69 -9.43 -3.13
C LEU A 506 -20.88 -8.51 -2.21
N HIS A 507 -19.81 -7.91 -2.71
CA HIS A 507 -19.01 -6.95 -1.94
C HIS A 507 -19.85 -5.73 -1.54
N PHE A 508 -20.58 -5.12 -2.48
CA PHE A 508 -21.45 -3.98 -2.23
C PHE A 508 -22.57 -4.30 -1.21
N LEU A 509 -23.21 -5.46 -1.35
CA LEU A 509 -24.24 -5.90 -0.41
C LEU A 509 -23.66 -6.18 0.98
N SER A 510 -22.45 -6.74 1.07
CA SER A 510 -21.76 -6.96 2.34
C SER A 510 -21.49 -5.65 3.08
N ILE A 511 -21.10 -4.57 2.38
CA ILE A 511 -20.90 -3.25 3.00
C ILE A 511 -22.18 -2.75 3.69
N VAL A 512 -23.35 -2.95 3.06
CA VAL A 512 -24.64 -2.55 3.64
C VAL A 512 -24.96 -3.40 4.88
N ILE A 513 -24.77 -4.72 4.82
CA ILE A 513 -25.12 -5.63 5.92
C ILE A 513 -24.15 -5.46 7.11
N SER A 514 -22.88 -5.12 6.85
CA SER A 514 -21.86 -4.85 7.88
C SER A 514 -21.90 -3.42 8.43
N SER A 515 -22.85 -2.58 8.00
CA SER A 515 -22.98 -1.20 8.51
C SER A 515 -23.24 -1.19 10.03
N PRO A 516 -22.57 -0.33 10.81
CA PRO A 516 -22.80 -0.22 12.25
C PRO A 516 -24.27 0.13 12.58
N VAL A 517 -24.83 -0.54 13.58
CA VAL A 517 -26.17 -0.26 14.11
C VAL A 517 -26.09 0.01 15.61
N ILE A 518 -26.77 1.06 16.07
CA ILE A 518 -26.85 1.38 17.50
C ILE A 518 -28.01 0.62 18.14
N ASN A 519 -29.23 0.76 17.61
CA ASN A 519 -30.44 0.18 18.21
C ASN A 519 -31.30 -0.67 17.25
N SER A 520 -31.44 -0.26 15.98
CA SER A 520 -32.39 -0.88 15.05
C SER A 520 -31.76 -1.16 13.69
N VAL A 521 -32.04 -2.34 13.15
CA VAL A 521 -31.63 -2.74 11.79
C VAL A 521 -32.56 -2.09 10.77
N SER A 522 -32.00 -1.45 9.75
CA SER A 522 -32.79 -0.81 8.70
C SER A 522 -33.37 -1.83 7.73
N MET A 523 -34.54 -1.56 7.14
CA MET A 523 -35.11 -2.42 6.10
C MET A 523 -34.25 -2.47 4.84
N ILE A 524 -33.36 -1.49 4.64
CA ILE A 524 -32.36 -1.46 3.57
C ILE A 524 -31.34 -2.58 3.78
N MET A 525 -30.90 -2.81 5.03
CA MET A 525 -30.00 -3.91 5.38
C MET A 525 -30.66 -5.28 5.20
N VAL A 526 -31.95 -5.39 5.56
CA VAL A 526 -32.73 -6.62 5.35
C VAL A 526 -32.86 -6.93 3.85
N GLU A 527 -33.16 -5.92 3.03
CA GLU A 527 -33.24 -6.08 1.58
C GLU A 527 -31.89 -6.45 0.96
N ALA A 528 -30.81 -5.82 1.43
CA ALA A 528 -29.45 -6.19 1.03
C ALA A 528 -29.13 -7.65 1.40
N TYR A 529 -29.53 -8.11 2.58
CA TYR A 529 -29.32 -9.49 3.03
C TYR A 529 -30.07 -10.51 2.18
N LYS A 530 -31.35 -10.25 1.85
CA LYS A 530 -32.14 -11.10 0.94
C LYS A 530 -31.46 -11.23 -0.43
N LYS A 531 -31.05 -10.10 -1.02
CA LYS A 531 -30.35 -10.06 -2.31
C LYS A 531 -28.97 -10.71 -2.23
N TRP A 532 -28.28 -10.59 -1.10
CA TRP A 532 -26.98 -11.20 -0.86
C TRP A 532 -27.07 -12.73 -0.81
N ILE A 533 -28.13 -13.29 -0.22
CA ILE A 533 -28.42 -14.73 -0.27
C ILE A 533 -28.54 -15.20 -1.72
N LEU A 534 -29.40 -14.54 -2.51
CA LEU A 534 -29.63 -14.92 -3.91
C LEU A 534 -28.36 -14.79 -4.75
N ALA A 535 -27.64 -13.69 -4.62
CA ALA A 535 -26.37 -13.47 -5.32
C ALA A 535 -25.29 -14.49 -4.91
N SER A 536 -25.27 -14.93 -3.65
CA SER A 536 -24.33 -15.94 -3.16
C SER A 536 -24.61 -17.31 -3.79
N LEU A 537 -25.89 -17.71 -3.85
CA LEU A 537 -26.29 -18.93 -4.53
C LEU A 537 -25.96 -18.89 -6.04
N LEU A 538 -26.22 -17.76 -6.70
CA LEU A 538 -25.94 -17.59 -8.13
C LEU A 538 -24.44 -17.65 -8.44
N LYS A 539 -23.59 -17.03 -7.61
CA LYS A 539 -22.14 -16.99 -7.82
C LYS A 539 -21.45 -18.27 -7.39
N ASN A 540 -21.68 -18.71 -6.15
CA ASN A 540 -20.84 -19.70 -5.47
C ASN A 540 -21.54 -21.05 -5.29
N GLY A 541 -22.86 -21.13 -5.51
CA GLY A 541 -23.66 -22.32 -5.23
C GLY A 541 -23.92 -22.56 -3.73
N GLU A 542 -23.35 -21.71 -2.87
CA GLU A 542 -23.50 -21.78 -1.42
C GLU A 542 -23.44 -20.38 -0.80
N LEU A 543 -23.89 -20.27 0.45
CA LEU A 543 -23.77 -19.02 1.20
C LEU A 543 -22.31 -18.82 1.60
N SER A 544 -21.69 -17.74 1.11
CA SER A 544 -20.38 -17.31 1.59
C SER A 544 -20.48 -16.76 3.01
N THR A 545 -19.41 -16.76 3.79
CA THR A 545 -19.40 -16.04 5.07
C THR A 545 -19.19 -14.55 4.78
N PRO A 546 -20.15 -13.65 5.08
CA PRO A 546 -19.88 -12.22 5.01
C PRO A 546 -18.87 -11.85 6.12
N GLY A 547 -17.97 -10.90 5.85
CA GLY A 547 -17.04 -10.40 6.87
C GLY A 547 -17.75 -9.62 8.00
N MET A 548 -17.16 -9.60 9.20
CA MET A 548 -17.47 -8.71 10.35
C MET A 548 -18.94 -8.23 10.51
N ILE A 549 -19.96 -9.10 10.43
CA ILE A 549 -21.34 -8.74 10.77
C ILE A 549 -21.59 -8.97 12.26
N THR A 550 -22.21 -8.00 12.94
CA THR A 550 -22.58 -8.15 14.36
C THR A 550 -23.67 -9.22 14.55
N SER A 551 -23.57 -9.98 15.65
CA SER A 551 -24.51 -11.07 15.96
C SER A 551 -25.96 -10.61 16.10
N HIS A 552 -26.19 -9.34 16.49
CA HIS A 552 -27.52 -8.75 16.56
C HIS A 552 -28.12 -8.54 15.16
N VAL A 553 -27.38 -7.90 14.25
CA VAL A 553 -27.83 -7.65 12.86
C VAL A 553 -28.16 -8.97 12.16
N MET A 554 -27.29 -9.96 12.31
CA MET A 554 -27.47 -11.27 11.71
C MET A 554 -28.75 -11.95 12.18
N ARG A 555 -29.04 -11.96 13.49
CA ARG A 555 -30.29 -12.54 14.04
C ARG A 555 -31.54 -11.86 13.49
N VAL A 556 -31.54 -10.53 13.39
CA VAL A 556 -32.69 -9.76 12.87
C VAL A 556 -32.88 -9.97 11.38
N CYS A 557 -31.81 -9.94 10.59
CA CYS A 557 -31.89 -10.20 9.15
C CYS A 557 -32.37 -11.63 8.88
N GLN A 558 -31.87 -12.61 9.64
CA GLN A 558 -32.31 -14.00 9.51
C GLN A 558 -33.77 -14.21 9.88
N SER A 559 -34.27 -13.53 10.92
CA SER A 559 -35.67 -13.66 11.34
C SER A 559 -36.62 -13.07 10.30
N LEU A 560 -36.21 -12.03 9.57
CA LEU A 560 -36.99 -11.36 8.53
C LEU A 560 -36.81 -11.96 7.13
N ALA A 561 -35.74 -12.72 6.89
CA ALA A 561 -35.44 -13.36 5.60
C ALA A 561 -35.62 -14.88 5.61
N LYS A 562 -36.46 -15.43 6.52
CA LYS A 562 -36.69 -16.88 6.65
C LYS A 562 -36.97 -17.61 5.33
N PRO A 563 -37.83 -17.10 4.42
CA PRO A 563 -38.07 -17.77 3.14
C PRO A 563 -36.80 -17.88 2.28
N TYR A 564 -35.96 -16.85 2.26
CA TYR A 564 -34.70 -16.85 1.51
C TYR A 564 -33.69 -17.85 2.10
N ILE A 565 -33.66 -18.01 3.42
CA ILE A 565 -32.82 -19.01 4.10
C ILE A 565 -33.32 -20.42 3.81
N ALA A 566 -34.63 -20.65 3.85
CA ALA A 566 -35.22 -21.94 3.47
C ALA A 566 -34.87 -22.31 2.03
N LEU A 567 -34.98 -21.35 1.10
CA LEU A 567 -34.54 -21.50 -0.29
C LEU A 567 -33.06 -21.89 -0.39
N ALA A 568 -32.17 -21.19 0.32
CA ALA A 568 -30.74 -21.48 0.32
C ALA A 568 -30.41 -22.87 0.89
N ASN A 569 -31.10 -23.28 1.95
CA ASN A 569 -30.94 -24.62 2.53
C ASN A 569 -31.46 -25.71 1.58
N ALA A 570 -32.57 -25.47 0.89
CA ALA A 570 -33.09 -26.39 -0.12
C ALA A 570 -32.12 -26.53 -1.30
N PHE A 571 -31.54 -25.42 -1.76
CA PHE A 571 -30.50 -25.40 -2.79
C PHE A 571 -29.28 -26.23 -2.36
N LYS A 572 -28.76 -25.99 -1.15
CA LYS A 572 -27.61 -26.72 -0.60
C LYS A 572 -27.88 -28.22 -0.42
N SER A 573 -29.13 -28.59 -0.13
CA SER A 573 -29.50 -30.01 0.05
C SER A 573 -29.47 -30.83 -1.24
N GLY A 574 -29.30 -30.20 -2.42
CA GLY A 574 -29.22 -30.89 -3.69
C GLY A 574 -30.54 -31.50 -4.17
N ASN A 575 -31.68 -31.10 -3.59
CA ASN A 575 -33.00 -31.61 -3.97
C ASN A 575 -33.82 -30.54 -4.74
N LEU A 576 -33.95 -30.72 -6.06
CA LEU A 576 -34.68 -29.82 -6.95
C LEU A 576 -36.18 -29.74 -6.64
N GLN A 577 -36.82 -30.87 -6.28
CA GLN A 577 -38.24 -30.87 -5.94
C GLN A 577 -38.52 -30.04 -4.68
N ARG A 578 -37.66 -30.20 -3.67
CA ARG A 578 -37.70 -29.39 -2.46
C ARG A 578 -37.47 -27.92 -2.80
N LEU A 579 -36.47 -27.61 -3.62
CA LEU A 579 -36.20 -26.23 -4.07
C LEU A 579 -37.42 -25.61 -4.75
N ASN A 580 -38.04 -26.30 -5.70
CA ASN A 580 -39.24 -25.82 -6.40
C ASN A 580 -40.44 -25.66 -5.45
N SER A 581 -40.60 -26.57 -4.49
CA SER A 581 -41.66 -26.44 -3.47
C SER A 581 -41.50 -25.19 -2.61
N GLU A 582 -40.27 -24.88 -2.17
CA GLU A 582 -39.98 -23.67 -1.39
C GLU A 582 -40.20 -22.40 -2.23
N VAL A 583 -39.86 -22.44 -3.52
CA VAL A 583 -40.11 -21.33 -4.46
C VAL A 583 -41.61 -21.05 -4.58
N GLU A 584 -42.44 -22.07 -4.79
CA GLU A 584 -43.89 -21.90 -4.92
C GLU A 584 -44.55 -21.47 -3.61
N VAL A 585 -44.14 -22.04 -2.48
CA VAL A 585 -44.68 -21.69 -1.15
C VAL A 585 -44.45 -20.21 -0.82
N ALA A 586 -43.28 -19.68 -1.14
CA ALA A 586 -42.91 -18.30 -0.83
C ALA A 586 -43.09 -17.31 -2.00
N LYS A 587 -43.78 -17.72 -3.08
CA LYS A 587 -44.11 -16.86 -4.23
C LYS A 587 -44.62 -15.46 -3.89
N PRO A 588 -45.62 -15.27 -3.00
CA PRO A 588 -46.09 -13.93 -2.65
C PRO A 588 -45.00 -13.06 -1.99
N VAL A 589 -44.02 -13.66 -1.32
CA VAL A 589 -42.89 -12.94 -0.71
C VAL A 589 -41.93 -12.45 -1.79
N TRP A 590 -41.64 -13.28 -2.81
CA TRP A 590 -40.75 -12.90 -3.91
C TRP A 590 -41.31 -11.75 -4.74
N ASP A 591 -42.62 -11.78 -4.98
CA ASP A 591 -43.33 -10.74 -5.74
C ASP A 591 -43.38 -9.43 -4.95
N MET A 592 -43.71 -9.50 -3.65
CA MET A 592 -43.70 -8.34 -2.76
C MET A 592 -42.32 -7.69 -2.66
N ASP A 593 -41.26 -8.50 -2.59
CA ASP A 593 -39.87 -8.02 -2.51
C ASP A 593 -39.27 -7.64 -3.88
N ASN A 594 -39.99 -7.85 -4.99
CA ASN A 594 -39.51 -7.67 -6.37
C ASN A 594 -38.23 -8.47 -6.70
N ASN A 595 -38.10 -9.68 -6.13
CA ASN A 595 -36.93 -10.55 -6.30
C ASN A 595 -37.24 -11.84 -7.09
N ALA A 596 -38.47 -12.02 -7.58
CA ALA A 596 -38.91 -13.22 -8.31
C ALA A 596 -38.00 -13.60 -9.50
N GLY A 597 -37.53 -12.62 -10.26
CA GLY A 597 -36.60 -12.86 -11.38
C GLY A 597 -35.22 -13.37 -10.96
N LEU A 598 -34.73 -12.99 -9.77
CA LEU A 598 -33.48 -13.52 -9.21
C LEU A 598 -33.70 -14.94 -8.67
N VAL A 599 -34.84 -15.22 -8.05
CA VAL A 599 -35.21 -16.57 -7.58
C VAL A 599 -35.32 -17.54 -8.76
N SER A 600 -35.94 -17.12 -9.87
CA SER A 600 -35.98 -17.92 -11.10
C SER A 600 -34.58 -18.22 -11.64
N GLN A 601 -33.66 -17.25 -11.60
CA GLN A 601 -32.25 -17.48 -11.96
C GLN A 601 -31.55 -18.46 -11.00
N VAL A 602 -31.86 -18.44 -9.69
CA VAL A 602 -31.31 -19.41 -8.73
C VAL A 602 -31.73 -20.83 -9.10
N VAL A 603 -33.01 -21.04 -9.43
CA VAL A 603 -33.50 -22.34 -9.92
C VAL A 603 -32.77 -22.74 -11.20
N GLY A 604 -32.61 -21.82 -12.15
CA GLY A 604 -31.87 -22.08 -13.40
C GLY A 604 -30.38 -22.39 -13.17
N ALA A 605 -29.77 -21.83 -12.13
CA ALA A 605 -28.37 -22.06 -11.77
C ALA A 605 -28.14 -23.38 -10.99
N PHE A 606 -29.21 -24.04 -10.53
CA PHE A 606 -29.13 -25.25 -9.70
C PHE A 606 -28.30 -26.34 -10.38
N HIS A 607 -28.70 -26.75 -11.59
CA HIS A 607 -28.00 -27.81 -12.34
C HIS A 607 -26.55 -27.48 -12.65
N LYS A 608 -26.25 -26.20 -12.94
CA LYS A 608 -24.88 -25.72 -13.18
C LYS A 608 -24.01 -25.91 -11.94
N HIS A 609 -24.51 -25.56 -10.76
CA HIS A 609 -23.76 -25.69 -9.50
C HIS A 609 -23.68 -27.13 -9.00
N THR A 610 -24.70 -27.96 -9.25
CA THR A 610 -24.62 -29.41 -9.02
C THR A 610 -23.49 -30.02 -9.85
N LEU A 611 -23.38 -29.64 -11.13
CA LEU A 611 -22.30 -30.10 -12.02
C LEU A 611 -20.92 -29.64 -11.55
N PHE A 612 -20.78 -28.39 -11.09
CA PHE A 612 -19.52 -27.90 -10.50
C PHE A 612 -19.16 -28.65 -9.21
N GLY A 613 -20.15 -29.01 -8.39
CA GLY A 613 -19.97 -29.86 -7.21
C GLY A 613 -19.36 -31.22 -7.56
N LEU A 614 -19.85 -31.86 -8.62
CA LEU A 614 -19.29 -33.14 -9.11
C LEU A 614 -17.81 -33.00 -9.51
N GLY A 615 -17.43 -31.92 -10.18
CA GLY A 615 -16.04 -31.66 -10.57
C GLY A 615 -15.07 -31.44 -9.40
N ARG A 616 -15.57 -31.16 -8.19
CA ARG A 616 -14.73 -31.13 -6.97
C ARG A 616 -14.41 -32.53 -6.43
N SER A 617 -15.27 -33.51 -6.70
CA SER A 617 -15.16 -34.87 -6.16
C SER A 617 -14.66 -35.88 -7.19
N PHE A 618 -14.86 -35.62 -8.48
CA PHE A 618 -14.58 -36.56 -9.56
C PHE A 618 -13.72 -35.89 -10.64
N ALA A 619 -12.67 -36.58 -11.08
CA ALA A 619 -11.84 -36.14 -12.22
C ALA A 619 -12.48 -36.46 -13.58
N ALA A 620 -13.24 -37.56 -13.66
CA ALA A 620 -13.99 -37.96 -14.84
C ALA A 620 -15.28 -38.69 -14.46
N LEU A 621 -16.36 -38.47 -15.21
CA LEU A 621 -17.66 -39.13 -15.04
C LEU A 621 -18.28 -39.48 -16.40
N THR A 622 -19.06 -40.55 -16.48
CA THR A 622 -19.86 -40.83 -17.68
C THR A 622 -21.03 -39.85 -17.76
N MET A 623 -21.50 -39.51 -18.96
CA MET A 623 -22.66 -38.63 -19.13
C MET A 623 -23.95 -39.24 -18.54
N ALA A 624 -24.03 -40.58 -18.44
CA ALA A 624 -25.13 -41.26 -17.75
C ALA A 624 -25.12 -41.00 -16.24
N ASP A 625 -23.94 -41.04 -15.60
CA ASP A 625 -23.79 -40.74 -14.16
C ASP A 625 -24.03 -39.25 -13.87
N VAL A 626 -23.59 -38.38 -14.79
CA VAL A 626 -23.86 -36.93 -14.74
C VAL A 626 -25.36 -36.66 -14.87
N ALA A 627 -26.04 -37.30 -15.82
CA ALA A 627 -27.49 -37.19 -16.00
C ALA A 627 -28.26 -37.72 -14.77
N ALA A 628 -27.85 -38.85 -14.21
CA ALA A 628 -28.45 -39.40 -13.00
C ALA A 628 -28.30 -38.47 -11.78
N SER A 629 -27.19 -37.74 -11.69
CA SER A 629 -26.89 -36.85 -10.57
C SER A 629 -27.52 -35.46 -10.71
N ILE A 630 -27.67 -34.95 -11.93
CA ILE A 630 -28.19 -33.60 -12.21
C ILE A 630 -29.69 -33.64 -12.50
N SER A 631 -30.19 -34.71 -13.09
CA SER A 631 -31.52 -34.73 -13.70
C SER A 631 -32.23 -36.09 -13.56
N PRO A 632 -32.68 -36.47 -12.36
CA PRO A 632 -33.66 -37.54 -12.24
C PRO A 632 -35.01 -37.23 -12.95
N HIS A 633 -35.25 -35.99 -13.41
CA HIS A 633 -36.54 -35.53 -13.98
C HIS A 633 -36.46 -34.64 -15.24
N MET A 634 -35.28 -34.46 -15.87
CA MET A 634 -35.19 -33.77 -17.17
C MET A 634 -34.61 -34.71 -18.23
N GLY A 635 -35.47 -35.18 -19.15
CA GLY A 635 -35.08 -35.62 -20.49
C GLY A 635 -34.14 -36.82 -20.62
N THR A 636 -33.92 -37.20 -21.87
CA THR A 636 -32.98 -38.24 -22.31
C THR A 636 -31.52 -37.75 -22.16
N ALA A 637 -30.55 -38.68 -22.05
CA ALA A 637 -29.12 -38.37 -21.85
C ALA A 637 -28.53 -37.31 -22.82
N GLY A 638 -29.09 -37.16 -24.03
CA GLY A 638 -28.68 -36.15 -25.01
C GLY A 638 -28.95 -34.70 -24.59
N ASP A 639 -29.99 -34.43 -23.79
CA ASP A 639 -30.31 -33.06 -23.31
C ASP A 639 -29.27 -32.59 -22.29
N THR A 640 -28.80 -33.51 -21.44
CA THR A 640 -27.72 -33.25 -20.47
C THR A 640 -26.40 -32.95 -21.19
N GLU A 641 -26.08 -33.70 -22.26
CA GLU A 641 -24.86 -33.47 -23.03
C GLU A 641 -24.85 -32.11 -23.73
N SER A 642 -25.97 -31.70 -24.33
CA SER A 642 -26.11 -30.35 -24.92
C SER A 642 -25.96 -29.25 -23.87
N PHE A 643 -26.53 -29.44 -22.67
CA PHE A 643 -26.40 -28.49 -21.56
C PHE A 643 -24.94 -28.38 -21.10
N VAL A 644 -24.25 -29.49 -20.86
CA VAL A 644 -22.83 -29.50 -20.47
C VAL A 644 -21.95 -28.86 -21.55
N THR A 645 -22.21 -29.18 -22.82
CA THR A 645 -21.49 -28.57 -23.95
C THR A 645 -21.65 -27.06 -23.98
N SER A 646 -22.86 -26.54 -23.73
CA SER A 646 -23.09 -25.09 -23.65
C SER A 646 -22.29 -24.41 -22.52
N LEU A 647 -22.09 -25.11 -21.39
CA LEU A 647 -21.31 -24.61 -20.26
C LEU A 647 -19.79 -24.62 -20.54
N ILE A 648 -19.30 -25.60 -21.30
CA ILE A 648 -17.90 -25.67 -21.76
C ILE A 648 -17.65 -24.55 -22.77
N MET A 649 -18.51 -24.42 -23.79
CA MET A 649 -18.36 -23.41 -24.84
C MET A 649 -18.48 -21.97 -24.33
N SER A 650 -19.28 -21.73 -23.29
CA SER A 650 -19.36 -20.42 -22.63
C SER A 650 -18.19 -20.13 -21.68
N GLY A 651 -17.22 -21.04 -21.55
CA GLY A 651 -16.09 -20.92 -20.63
C GLY A 651 -16.48 -20.99 -19.15
N SER A 652 -17.74 -21.34 -18.83
CA SER A 652 -18.23 -21.47 -17.46
C SER A 652 -17.73 -22.75 -16.79
N LEU A 653 -17.52 -23.83 -17.54
CA LEU A 653 -17.03 -25.12 -17.05
C LEU A 653 -15.70 -25.47 -17.74
N ASN A 654 -14.63 -25.67 -16.97
CA ASN A 654 -13.36 -26.16 -17.49
C ASN A 654 -13.36 -27.70 -17.56
N ALA A 655 -13.94 -28.25 -18.62
CA ALA A 655 -14.04 -29.68 -18.83
C ALA A 655 -13.97 -30.03 -20.31
N THR A 656 -13.64 -31.28 -20.62
CA THR A 656 -13.59 -31.82 -22.00
C THR A 656 -14.49 -33.04 -22.12
N LEU A 657 -15.18 -33.16 -23.26
CA LEU A 657 -16.01 -34.31 -23.60
C LEU A 657 -15.22 -35.25 -24.51
N SER A 658 -15.18 -36.54 -24.17
CA SER A 658 -14.55 -37.59 -24.96
C SER A 658 -15.60 -38.62 -25.40
N HIS A 659 -15.63 -38.93 -26.70
CA HIS A 659 -16.49 -39.95 -27.28
C HIS A 659 -15.65 -41.19 -27.62
N LEU A 660 -15.83 -42.28 -26.87
CA LEU A 660 -15.20 -43.56 -27.18
C LEU A 660 -15.92 -44.21 -28.37
N ARG A 661 -15.16 -44.64 -29.39
CA ARG A 661 -15.71 -45.07 -30.68
C ARG A 661 -16.08 -46.55 -30.78
N ASP A 662 -15.80 -47.37 -29.78
CA ASP A 662 -16.10 -48.80 -29.82
C ASP A 662 -16.96 -49.23 -28.62
N HIS A 663 -18.23 -49.53 -28.94
CA HIS A 663 -19.25 -50.18 -28.11
C HIS A 663 -19.83 -49.39 -26.91
N CYS A 664 -21.09 -48.95 -27.09
CA CYS A 664 -22.01 -48.34 -26.12
C CYS A 664 -21.85 -46.81 -25.93
N ASP A 665 -22.99 -46.11 -25.89
CA ASP A 665 -23.18 -44.65 -25.92
C ASP A 665 -22.69 -43.92 -24.65
N SER A 666 -21.46 -44.14 -24.21
CA SER A 666 -20.91 -43.47 -23.03
C SER A 666 -19.93 -42.36 -23.42
N THR A 667 -20.48 -41.19 -23.75
CA THR A 667 -19.71 -39.93 -23.71
C THR A 667 -19.17 -39.75 -22.28
N MET A 668 -17.88 -39.45 -22.14
CA MET A 668 -17.23 -39.18 -20.84
C MET A 668 -16.89 -37.71 -20.69
N LEU A 669 -17.17 -37.16 -19.51
CA LEU A 669 -16.82 -35.80 -19.11
C LEU A 669 -15.56 -35.84 -18.24
N HIS A 670 -14.49 -35.21 -18.70
CA HIS A 670 -13.26 -35.04 -17.94
C HIS A 670 -13.17 -33.61 -17.40
N PHE A 671 -13.18 -33.47 -16.07
CA PHE A 671 -12.95 -32.18 -15.42
C PHE A 671 -11.45 -31.87 -15.47
N SER A 672 -11.08 -30.73 -16.06
CA SER A 672 -9.68 -30.32 -16.07
C SER A 672 -9.37 -29.67 -14.72
N ALA A 673 -8.47 -30.27 -13.95
CA ALA A 673 -7.72 -29.51 -12.96
C ALA A 673 -7.07 -28.34 -13.70
N THR A 674 -7.11 -27.15 -13.11
CA THR A 674 -6.56 -25.90 -13.68
C THR A 674 -5.21 -26.16 -14.35
N ALA A 675 -5.22 -26.26 -15.67
CA ALA A 675 -4.01 -26.42 -16.45
C ALA A 675 -3.25 -25.08 -16.44
N PRO A 676 -1.91 -25.08 -16.39
CA PRO A 676 -1.12 -23.89 -16.68
C PRO A 676 -1.34 -23.55 -18.17
N GLN A 677 -2.19 -22.55 -18.44
CA GLN A 677 -2.50 -22.12 -19.80
C GLN A 677 -1.38 -21.22 -20.35
N SER A 678 -0.72 -21.67 -21.42
CA SER A 678 0.13 -20.93 -22.37
C SER A 678 0.73 -19.56 -21.95
N SER A 679 2.05 -19.56 -21.75
CA SER A 679 2.91 -18.57 -21.09
C SER A 679 3.18 -17.22 -21.79
N ILE A 680 2.37 -16.76 -22.75
CA ILE A 680 2.70 -15.50 -23.49
C ILE A 680 1.58 -14.45 -23.42
N LEU A 681 0.31 -14.86 -23.52
CA LEU A 681 -0.84 -13.95 -23.32
C LEU A 681 -1.13 -13.72 -21.83
N GLN A 682 -0.70 -14.64 -20.96
CA GLN A 682 -0.82 -14.50 -19.52
C GLN A 682 0.11 -13.40 -18.99
N ASP A 683 1.34 -13.27 -19.50
CA ASP A 683 2.28 -12.24 -19.03
C ASP A 683 1.77 -10.81 -19.27
N THR A 684 1.19 -10.53 -20.44
CA THR A 684 0.62 -9.20 -20.73
C THR A 684 -0.65 -8.92 -19.93
N HIS A 685 -1.51 -9.92 -19.74
CA HIS A 685 -2.70 -9.78 -18.90
C HIS A 685 -2.34 -9.61 -17.43
N VAL A 686 -1.38 -10.38 -16.92
CA VAL A 686 -0.86 -10.31 -15.55
C VAL A 686 -0.13 -8.99 -15.32
N GLN A 687 0.70 -8.52 -16.27
CA GLN A 687 1.32 -7.19 -16.20
C GLN A 687 0.28 -6.07 -16.17
N THR A 688 -0.78 -6.17 -16.97
CA THR A 688 -1.86 -5.17 -16.97
C THR A 688 -2.63 -5.19 -15.63
N GLN A 689 -2.92 -6.37 -15.10
CA GLN A 689 -3.54 -6.52 -13.77
C GLN A 689 -2.63 -6.00 -12.65
N LEU A 690 -1.33 -6.26 -12.73
CA LEU A 690 -0.34 -5.79 -11.75
C LEU A 690 -0.22 -4.27 -11.79
N ALA A 691 -0.14 -3.67 -12.98
CA ALA A 691 -0.10 -2.22 -13.15
C ALA A 691 -1.38 -1.55 -12.60
N GLN A 692 -2.56 -2.15 -12.85
CA GLN A 692 -3.82 -1.70 -12.26
C GLN A 692 -3.81 -1.85 -10.73
N GLY A 693 -3.27 -2.95 -10.21
CA GLY A 693 -3.12 -3.19 -8.77
C GLY A 693 -2.19 -2.19 -8.09
N VAL A 694 -1.04 -1.89 -8.69
CA VAL A 694 -0.08 -0.88 -8.21
C VAL A 694 -0.72 0.51 -8.20
N ARG A 695 -1.41 0.89 -9.28
CA ARG A 695 -2.12 2.17 -9.35
C ARG A 695 -3.19 2.29 -8.26
N LEU A 696 -3.92 1.22 -8.00
CA LEU A 696 -4.92 1.18 -6.94
C LEU A 696 -4.27 1.28 -5.54
N LEU A 697 -3.17 0.56 -5.31
CA LEU A 697 -2.39 0.64 -4.07
C LEU A 697 -1.88 2.06 -3.79
N LYS A 698 -1.40 2.77 -4.83
CA LYS A 698 -0.98 4.18 -4.70
C LYS A 698 -2.15 5.07 -4.27
N ILE A 699 -3.33 4.92 -4.88
CA ILE A 699 -4.54 5.68 -4.50
C ILE A 699 -4.95 5.40 -3.04
N LEU A 700 -4.96 4.13 -2.63
CA LEU A 700 -5.31 3.73 -1.26
C LEU A 700 -4.27 4.23 -0.24
N ALA A 701 -2.98 4.15 -0.56
CA ALA A 701 -1.91 4.66 0.30
C ALA A 701 -2.00 6.18 0.50
N GLY A 702 -2.31 6.93 -0.56
CA GLY A 702 -2.62 8.36 -0.48
C GLY A 702 -3.79 8.65 0.45
N GLY A 703 -4.92 7.95 0.25
CA GLY A 703 -6.10 8.10 1.10
C GLY A 703 -5.86 7.74 2.58
N ILE A 704 -5.02 6.74 2.87
CA ILE A 704 -4.61 6.38 4.24
C ILE A 704 -3.75 7.48 4.86
N LYS A 705 -2.76 7.99 4.11
CA LYS A 705 -1.89 9.08 4.57
C LYS A 705 -2.70 10.33 4.93
N GLU A 706 -3.65 10.70 4.08
CA GLU A 706 -4.58 11.82 4.31
C GLU A 706 -5.48 11.59 5.52
N SER A 707 -6.05 10.39 5.67
CA SER A 707 -6.89 10.04 6.81
C SER A 707 -6.10 10.09 8.12
N ASN A 708 -4.85 9.61 8.10
CA ASN A 708 -3.96 9.65 9.26
C ASN A 708 -3.61 11.09 9.64
N HIS A 709 -3.31 11.93 8.65
CA HIS A 709 -3.06 13.36 8.86
C HIS A 709 -4.29 14.08 9.44
N ALA A 710 -5.49 13.79 8.93
CA ALA A 710 -6.74 14.35 9.47
C ALA A 710 -7.01 13.91 10.92
N LEU A 711 -6.62 12.68 11.30
CA LEU A 711 -6.74 12.18 12.67
C LEU A 711 -5.73 12.81 13.62
N GLU A 712 -4.49 13.06 13.17
CA GLU A 712 -3.46 13.78 13.93
C GLU A 712 -3.88 15.22 14.24
N LEU A 713 -4.56 15.88 13.30
CA LEU A 713 -5.04 17.26 13.43
C LEU A 713 -6.38 17.38 14.18
N ASN A 714 -6.98 16.27 14.63
CA ASN A 714 -8.27 16.30 15.30
C ASN A 714 -8.17 16.89 16.72
N ASP A 715 -9.13 17.72 17.11
CA ASP A 715 -9.15 18.41 18.41
C ASP A 715 -9.10 17.43 19.59
N GLU A 716 -9.75 16.26 19.48
CA GLU A 716 -9.69 15.21 20.51
C GLU A 716 -8.30 14.60 20.67
N HIS A 717 -7.57 14.42 19.55
CA HIS A 717 -6.19 13.93 19.57
C HIS A 717 -5.26 14.98 20.16
N ILE A 718 -5.41 16.23 19.74
CA ILE A 718 -4.67 17.38 20.27
C ILE A 718 -4.96 17.56 21.78
N ASP A 719 -6.20 17.42 22.22
CA ASP A 719 -6.57 17.51 23.63
C ASP A 719 -6.09 16.31 24.45
N HIS A 720 -6.06 15.11 23.86
CA HIS A 720 -5.42 13.94 24.46
C HIS A 720 -3.90 14.16 24.63
N LEU A 721 -3.22 14.70 23.62
CA LEU A 721 -1.81 15.08 23.69
C LEU A 721 -1.57 16.14 24.78
N LYS A 722 -2.40 17.18 24.85
CA LYS A 722 -2.34 18.20 25.93
C LYS A 722 -2.56 17.60 27.31
N ARG A 723 -3.51 16.66 27.47
CA ARG A 723 -3.76 15.97 28.75
C ARG A 723 -2.57 15.09 29.16
N ASN A 724 -1.95 14.40 28.22
CA ASN A 724 -0.77 13.58 28.49
C ASN A 724 0.47 14.43 28.81
N GLN A 725 0.67 15.56 28.15
CA GLN A 725 1.71 16.54 28.53
C GLN A 725 1.49 17.07 29.95
N ARG A 726 0.26 17.49 30.30
CA ARG A 726 -0.06 17.93 31.67
C ARG A 726 0.20 16.84 32.72
N ARG A 727 -0.08 15.57 32.41
CA ARG A 727 0.24 14.43 33.30
C ARG A 727 1.75 14.24 33.45
N ALA A 728 2.53 14.38 32.38
CA ALA A 728 3.99 14.30 32.42
C ALA A 728 4.62 15.45 33.23
N ASP A 729 4.09 16.67 33.10
CA ASP A 729 4.55 17.84 33.86
C ASP A 729 4.21 17.73 35.36
N THR A 730 3.06 17.13 35.68
CA THR A 730 2.67 16.85 37.08
C THR A 730 3.58 15.80 37.73
N PHE A 731 4.07 14.82 36.95
CA PHE A 731 5.07 13.85 37.41
C PHE A 731 6.47 14.47 37.58
N LYS A 732 6.88 15.40 36.71
CA LYS A 732 8.14 16.13 36.86
C LYS A 732 8.14 17.09 38.07
N GLY A 733 7.00 17.71 38.38
CA GLY A 733 6.86 18.60 39.55
C GLY A 733 6.96 17.87 40.89
N ARG A 734 6.73 16.56 40.94
CA ARG A 734 6.77 15.75 42.17
C ARG A 734 8.11 15.08 42.43
N ALA A 735 9.01 15.05 41.43
CA ALA A 735 10.31 14.39 41.52
C ALA A 735 11.43 15.23 42.18
N SER A 736 11.15 16.45 42.65
CA SER A 736 12.15 17.32 43.31
C SER A 736 12.19 17.25 44.84
N ILE A 737 11.57 16.25 45.48
CA ILE A 737 11.68 16.07 46.94
C ILE A 737 12.02 14.61 47.27
N GLY A 738 13.30 14.35 47.57
CA GLY A 738 13.79 13.40 48.57
C GLY A 738 13.61 11.88 48.33
N ASP A 739 14.74 11.19 48.21
CA ASP A 739 14.94 9.74 48.20
C ASP A 739 14.25 8.94 49.34
N MET A 740 13.78 7.72 49.04
CA MET A 740 14.22 6.43 49.63
C MET A 740 13.36 5.23 49.12
N PRO A 741 13.86 3.97 49.17
CA PRO A 741 13.41 2.85 48.31
C PRO A 741 12.47 1.85 49.01
N GLY A 742 11.52 1.29 48.25
CA GLY A 742 10.67 0.17 48.69
C GLY A 742 9.66 -0.22 47.61
N GLY A 743 9.62 -1.49 47.24
CA GLY A 743 8.87 -1.99 46.08
C GLY A 743 7.38 -2.31 46.30
N ILE A 744 6.76 -2.59 45.16
CA ILE A 744 5.58 -3.44 44.87
C ILE A 744 4.20 -2.96 45.39
N GLY A 745 3.29 -2.75 44.43
CA GLY A 745 1.92 -3.28 44.52
C GLY A 745 0.75 -2.33 44.21
N MET A 746 -0.05 -2.73 43.20
CA MET A 746 -1.52 -2.56 43.10
C MET A 746 -2.07 -1.12 42.86
N ASP A 747 -3.15 -0.86 42.12
CA ASP A 747 -4.18 -1.70 41.49
C ASP A 747 -4.98 -0.86 40.45
N GLU A 748 -5.74 -1.61 39.64
CA GLU A 748 -6.93 -1.22 38.89
C GLU A 748 -7.91 -0.33 39.70
N ASP A 749 -8.42 0.75 39.11
CA ASP A 749 -9.86 0.95 38.82
C ASP A 749 -10.15 2.43 38.46
N ILE A 750 -11.08 2.60 37.51
CA ILE A 750 -12.23 3.52 37.52
C ILE A 750 -12.75 3.65 36.07
N MET A 751 -13.68 2.74 35.75
CA MET A 751 -14.84 3.05 34.94
C MET A 751 -15.85 3.84 35.80
N GLY A 752 -16.52 4.83 35.21
CA GLY A 752 -17.76 5.40 35.76
C GLY A 752 -17.84 6.91 35.64
N ASP A 753 -18.50 7.40 34.59
CA ASP A 753 -19.87 7.92 34.76
C ASP A 753 -20.51 8.26 33.41
N ILE A 754 -21.46 7.41 33.04
CA ILE A 754 -22.57 7.71 32.14
C ILE A 754 -23.77 7.92 33.07
N HIS A 755 -24.30 9.14 33.09
CA HIS A 755 -25.68 9.43 33.44
C HIS A 755 -26.28 10.38 32.43
#